data_AF-L1LAP4-F1
#
_entry.id   AF-L1LAP4-F1
#
_cell.length_a   1.000
_cell.length_b   1.000
_cell.length_c   1.000
_cell.angle_alpha   90.00
_cell.angle_beta   90.00
_cell.angle_gamma   90.00
#
_symmetry.space_group_name_H-M   'P 1'
#
loop_
_entity.id
_entity.type
_entity.pdbx_description
1 polymer ?
#
loop_
_entity_poly.entity_id
_entity_poly.type
_entity_poly.pdbx_seq_one_letter_code
_entity_poly.pdbx_strand_id
1 'polypeptide(L)'
;MNVIALFLLIQTVLQACASPVNLDVGSTNHPDFFLETEQECTLTRSVYRPKRGRAEVRVSHRGGLLWSTGEKDECVNVQVFSRDKLPLFLHIVFTRNDVLEDAYYVYKKKWEMCNENAFKEALERERIQTLKIDSPNPLLGTLQRNDTLIGEETFVSDDKCSIGKVEHNGKTLWEGRRGDSFLSYMLISENGKASLLNLMYKRDGKQFELYYHYSGDWIAYTGEYRDAFDKREKNILEINFPNSLLGNLTKYGDPAYEAIFISNNEFRITKLRDNGITIWEAKEGECFIYSKQFLDNGKATLLQLVSTSSKYFYELSDGTWKKITKKEFEQQSMVKMAIDVGNRKNGAYKVFEHQFLNVPATKFTSNTNTRLVYDSGRLVYKVRSGFKLNKVTLYNTGTHILMDINYTEFDEENHAHFIKTNGLWKTILGTDFDKILQRVTTPIIPNQISLDIRIPDERICRIENTGDPVCERVIIPKNEYRVTKVTDGKNTIWEASGDKHILKATVYLENGQPVLLTLKHSNVERNYKFSNGSWSKVSCNCTFNRKVKGLKGRVASKVMDERKTIDVNKRESTFYSCSEYIECGIPTVSFTPREKVMAIKDGHNIIHRFEKEVENPTIRLHVAKYLKLLAVSYLQHNRFKSNATINLHFENVHGIWRSIDHDRFTELFRDASEKLIADALEKDTENTLANSRKGSKSLERSHYKDCTLAPPGNILDIMASIVTGMFMDGDRLDLKDPFVKVTPKEDQKLTEINESGQCIWRASEEEKCIAVWIDYKNNNAKLIDILLFYTDELHKYFEKLDGSWKEIDEEEYKLLQSLQDKDP
;
A
#
# COMPACT_ATOMS: atom_id res chain seq x y z
N MET A 1 -48.75 -28.03 -89.98
CA MET A 1 -47.39 -27.71 -90.47
C MET A 1 -47.32 -26.26 -90.92
N ASN A 2 -47.52 -25.32 -89.98
CA ASN A 2 -47.63 -23.88 -90.26
C ASN A 2 -47.16 -23.01 -89.07
N VAL A 3 -46.26 -23.52 -88.22
CA VAL A 3 -45.82 -22.79 -87.00
C VAL A 3 -44.29 -22.75 -86.83
N ILE A 4 -43.53 -23.60 -87.54
CA ILE A 4 -42.06 -23.67 -87.39
C ILE A 4 -41.33 -22.76 -88.40
N ALA A 5 -41.94 -22.46 -89.56
CA ALA A 5 -41.36 -21.52 -90.54
C ALA A 5 -41.57 -20.04 -90.15
N LEU A 6 -42.53 -19.73 -89.27
CA LEU A 6 -42.76 -18.37 -88.77
C LEU A 6 -41.75 -18.01 -87.65
N PHE A 7 -41.24 -19.00 -86.91
CA PHE A 7 -40.28 -18.77 -85.82
C PHE A 7 -38.84 -18.52 -86.32
N LEU A 8 -38.46 -19.10 -87.45
CA LEU A 8 -37.11 -18.92 -88.03
C LEU A 8 -36.99 -17.68 -88.95
N LEU A 9 -38.11 -17.14 -89.45
CA LEU A 9 -38.13 -15.83 -90.12
C LEU A 9 -38.22 -14.64 -89.15
N ILE A 10 -38.65 -14.86 -87.90
CA ILE A 10 -38.69 -13.82 -86.85
C ILE A 10 -37.34 -13.70 -86.12
N GLN A 11 -36.49 -14.74 -86.09
CA GLN A 11 -35.11 -14.62 -85.61
C GLN A 11 -34.13 -14.03 -86.64
N THR A 12 -34.48 -13.98 -87.93
CA THR A 12 -33.66 -13.32 -88.96
C THR A 12 -34.14 -11.90 -89.32
N VAL A 13 -35.19 -11.39 -88.65
CA VAL A 13 -35.69 -10.01 -88.78
C VAL A 13 -35.68 -9.24 -87.43
N LEU A 14 -35.21 -9.85 -86.34
CA LEU A 14 -34.87 -9.16 -85.08
C LEU A 14 -33.36 -8.94 -84.90
N GLN A 15 -32.63 -8.80 -86.01
CA GLN A 15 -31.25 -8.27 -86.03
C GLN A 15 -31.21 -6.94 -86.79
N ALA A 16 -32.24 -6.13 -86.58
CA ALA A 16 -32.28 -4.72 -86.96
C ALA A 16 -33.10 -3.95 -85.91
N CYS A 17 -32.57 -2.80 -85.50
CA CYS A 17 -33.14 -1.82 -84.57
C CYS A 17 -32.95 -2.09 -83.06
N ALA A 18 -31.74 -2.43 -82.62
CA ALA A 18 -31.27 -1.79 -81.39
C ALA A 18 -30.89 -0.35 -81.79
N SER A 19 -31.71 0.63 -81.39
CA SER A 19 -31.39 2.04 -81.61
C SER A 19 -30.00 2.35 -81.06
N PRO A 20 -29.16 3.13 -81.78
CA PRO A 20 -27.82 3.47 -81.32
C PRO A 20 -27.91 4.09 -79.93
N VAL A 21 -27.10 3.59 -79.02
CA VAL A 21 -27.07 4.07 -77.65
C VAL A 21 -26.27 5.36 -77.62
N ASN A 22 -26.92 6.47 -77.24
CA ASN A 22 -26.29 7.78 -77.20
C ASN A 22 -25.82 8.13 -75.77
N LEU A 23 -24.54 8.44 -75.62
CA LEU A 23 -23.92 9.01 -74.43
C LEU A 23 -23.71 10.51 -74.64
N ASP A 24 -24.59 11.33 -74.08
CA ASP A 24 -24.33 12.78 -73.96
C ASP A 24 -23.45 13.04 -72.72
N VAL A 25 -22.18 13.40 -72.94
CA VAL A 25 -21.19 13.61 -71.87
C VAL A 25 -21.52 14.81 -70.97
N GLY A 26 -22.50 15.65 -71.33
CA GLY A 26 -23.02 16.73 -70.49
C GLY A 26 -24.25 16.36 -69.65
N SER A 27 -24.81 15.16 -69.82
CA SER A 27 -25.98 14.65 -69.09
C SER A 27 -25.56 13.64 -68.01
N THR A 28 -26.34 13.55 -66.93
CA THR A 28 -26.05 12.68 -65.78
C THR A 28 -26.83 11.36 -65.77
N ASN A 29 -27.73 11.11 -66.74
CA ASN A 29 -28.57 9.91 -66.76
C ASN A 29 -28.41 9.14 -68.07
N HIS A 30 -27.76 7.98 -67.97
CA HIS A 30 -27.46 7.10 -69.11
C HIS A 30 -27.77 5.65 -68.73
N PRO A 31 -29.05 5.21 -68.78
CA PRO A 31 -29.48 3.90 -68.29
C PRO A 31 -28.86 2.72 -69.04
N ASP A 32 -28.27 2.99 -70.19
CA ASP A 32 -27.69 2.01 -71.11
C ASP A 32 -26.22 1.70 -70.85
N PHE A 33 -25.59 2.46 -69.93
CA PHE A 33 -24.22 2.28 -69.50
C PHE A 33 -24.15 1.89 -68.02
N PHE A 34 -23.10 1.17 -67.65
CA PHE A 34 -22.60 1.14 -66.29
C PHE A 34 -21.74 2.39 -66.07
N LEU A 35 -21.95 3.10 -64.98
CA LEU A 35 -21.21 4.30 -64.61
C LEU A 35 -20.40 4.03 -63.34
N GLU A 36 -19.09 4.24 -63.43
CA GLU A 36 -18.20 4.38 -62.29
C GLU A 36 -17.73 5.83 -62.23
N THR A 37 -17.80 6.46 -61.06
CA THR A 37 -17.34 7.83 -60.86
C THR A 37 -16.26 7.85 -59.78
N GLU A 38 -15.10 8.39 -60.12
CA GLU A 38 -13.99 8.59 -59.21
C GLU A 38 -13.63 10.08 -59.14
N GLN A 39 -13.36 10.55 -57.94
CA GLN A 39 -12.83 11.90 -57.74
C GLN A 39 -11.31 11.87 -57.85
N GLU A 40 -10.76 12.61 -58.80
CA GLU A 40 -9.33 12.77 -59.03
C GLU A 40 -9.01 14.26 -58.86
N CYS A 41 -8.69 14.67 -57.61
CA CYS A 41 -8.43 16.07 -57.24
C CYS A 41 -9.65 16.99 -57.46
N THR A 42 -9.48 18.05 -58.27
CA THR A 42 -10.52 18.96 -58.72
C THR A 42 -11.29 18.43 -59.94
N LEU A 43 -10.90 17.28 -60.48
CA LEU A 43 -11.59 16.62 -61.57
C LEU A 43 -12.43 15.45 -61.05
N THR A 44 -13.52 15.19 -61.74
CA THR A 44 -14.36 14.00 -61.59
C THR A 44 -14.23 13.18 -62.85
N ARG A 45 -13.69 11.97 -62.72
CA ARG A 45 -13.60 11.00 -63.81
C ARG A 45 -14.81 10.08 -63.77
N SER A 46 -15.58 10.09 -64.86
CA SER A 46 -16.74 9.24 -65.06
C SER A 46 -16.44 8.23 -66.16
N VAL A 47 -16.47 6.94 -65.83
CA VAL A 47 -16.23 5.83 -66.75
C VAL A 47 -17.55 5.17 -67.10
N TYR A 48 -17.95 5.30 -68.36
CA TYR A 48 -19.17 4.72 -68.92
C TYR A 48 -18.83 3.45 -69.70
N ARG A 49 -19.39 2.30 -69.31
CA ARG A 49 -19.24 1.02 -70.02
C ARG A 49 -20.58 0.57 -70.61
N PRO A 50 -20.70 0.30 -71.91
CA PRO A 50 -21.94 -0.17 -72.50
C PRO A 50 -22.43 -1.48 -71.85
N LYS A 51 -23.74 -1.61 -71.58
CA LYS A 51 -24.33 -2.88 -71.09
C LYS A 51 -24.38 -3.92 -72.22
N ARG A 52 -24.09 -5.19 -71.91
CA ARG A 52 -23.99 -6.31 -72.89
C ARG A 52 -25.20 -6.39 -73.85
N GLY A 53 -24.94 -6.69 -75.13
CA GLY A 53 -25.95 -6.96 -76.15
C GLY A 53 -26.46 -5.76 -76.94
N ARG A 54 -25.75 -4.61 -76.90
CA ARG A 54 -26.19 -3.35 -77.53
C ARG A 54 -25.29 -2.99 -78.72
N ALA A 55 -25.93 -2.75 -79.87
CA ALA A 55 -25.29 -2.29 -81.10
C ALA A 55 -25.16 -0.76 -81.12
N GLU A 56 -24.12 -0.30 -81.80
CA GLU A 56 -23.75 1.10 -82.11
C GLU A 56 -23.78 2.11 -80.94
N VAL A 57 -22.61 2.57 -80.48
CA VAL A 57 -22.48 3.62 -79.45
C VAL A 57 -22.18 4.96 -80.10
N ARG A 58 -22.91 6.01 -79.73
CA ARG A 58 -22.66 7.40 -80.13
C ARG A 58 -22.32 8.23 -78.91
N VAL A 59 -21.25 9.02 -78.99
CA VAL A 59 -20.82 9.95 -77.95
C VAL A 59 -21.06 11.37 -78.45
N SER A 60 -21.81 12.16 -77.69
CA SER A 60 -22.19 13.52 -78.04
C SER A 60 -21.99 14.49 -76.87
N HIS A 61 -21.95 15.79 -77.15
CA HIS A 61 -22.02 16.85 -76.14
C HIS A 61 -22.93 17.96 -76.64
N ARG A 62 -24.00 18.29 -75.91
CA ARG A 62 -24.95 19.36 -76.27
C ARG A 62 -25.52 19.20 -77.69
N GLY A 63 -25.86 17.96 -78.06
CA GLY A 63 -26.42 17.62 -79.38
C GLY A 63 -25.41 17.54 -80.53
N GLY A 64 -24.13 17.89 -80.33
CA GLY A 64 -23.06 17.67 -81.31
C GLY A 64 -22.46 16.27 -81.21
N LEU A 65 -22.41 15.52 -82.31
CA LEU A 65 -21.77 14.21 -82.38
C LEU A 65 -20.24 14.36 -82.29
N LEU A 66 -19.62 13.66 -81.33
CA LEU A 66 -18.17 13.64 -81.14
C LEU A 66 -17.54 12.37 -81.70
N TRP A 67 -18.17 11.22 -81.48
CA TRP A 67 -17.68 9.93 -81.94
C TRP A 67 -18.82 8.92 -82.08
N SER A 68 -18.69 7.95 -82.96
CA SER A 68 -19.59 6.81 -83.07
C SER A 68 -18.82 5.56 -83.49
N THR A 69 -19.26 4.39 -83.04
CA THR A 69 -18.74 3.09 -83.53
C THR A 69 -18.96 2.96 -85.03
N GLY A 70 -17.90 2.64 -85.80
CA GLY A 70 -18.02 2.20 -87.19
C GLY A 70 -18.59 0.78 -87.33
N GLU A 71 -18.78 0.29 -88.56
CA GLU A 71 -19.41 -1.02 -88.85
C GLU A 71 -18.73 -2.24 -88.18
N LYS A 72 -17.45 -2.10 -87.78
CA LYS A 72 -16.65 -3.15 -87.12
C LYS A 72 -16.06 -2.73 -85.78
N ASP A 73 -16.44 -1.56 -85.26
CA ASP A 73 -15.90 -1.06 -84.01
C ASP A 73 -16.80 -1.44 -82.83
N GLU A 74 -16.23 -1.91 -81.72
CA GLU A 74 -16.97 -2.13 -80.47
C GLU A 74 -16.48 -1.17 -79.38
N CYS A 75 -17.37 -0.36 -78.81
CA CYS A 75 -17.00 0.54 -77.72
C CYS A 75 -16.77 -0.25 -76.42
N VAL A 76 -15.57 -0.15 -75.85
CA VAL A 76 -15.21 -0.78 -74.58
C VAL A 76 -15.60 0.11 -73.40
N ASN A 77 -15.15 1.37 -73.40
CA ASN A 77 -15.54 2.36 -72.40
C ASN A 77 -15.32 3.80 -72.88
N VAL A 78 -16.02 4.74 -72.24
CA VAL A 78 -15.85 6.18 -72.43
C VAL A 78 -15.55 6.82 -71.09
N GLN A 79 -14.43 7.52 -70.99
CA GLN A 79 -13.98 8.23 -69.79
C GLN A 79 -14.13 9.73 -69.99
N VAL A 80 -14.89 10.37 -69.11
CA VAL A 80 -15.16 11.81 -69.12
C VAL A 80 -14.54 12.42 -67.88
N PHE A 81 -13.64 13.38 -68.05
CA PHE A 81 -13.06 14.13 -66.93
C PHE A 81 -13.71 15.52 -66.87
N SER A 82 -14.27 15.83 -65.71
CA SER A 82 -15.13 17.01 -65.53
C SER A 82 -14.65 17.86 -64.37
N ARG A 83 -14.78 19.19 -64.46
CA ARG A 83 -14.64 20.10 -63.31
C ARG A 83 -15.97 20.80 -63.08
N ASP A 84 -16.49 20.76 -61.86
CA ASP A 84 -17.79 21.37 -61.52
C ASP A 84 -18.91 20.99 -62.52
N LYS A 85 -18.95 19.71 -62.92
CA LYS A 85 -19.87 19.13 -63.93
C LYS A 85 -19.67 19.61 -65.38
N LEU A 86 -18.65 20.44 -65.66
CA LEU A 86 -18.26 20.79 -67.02
C LEU A 86 -17.26 19.75 -67.56
N PRO A 87 -17.59 19.00 -68.63
CA PRO A 87 -16.67 18.04 -69.22
C PRO A 87 -15.53 18.76 -69.95
N LEU A 88 -14.29 18.39 -69.61
CA LEU A 88 -13.06 18.99 -70.13
C LEU A 88 -12.28 18.02 -71.02
N PHE A 89 -12.31 16.73 -70.71
CA PHE A 89 -11.55 15.71 -71.42
C PHE A 89 -12.41 14.48 -71.69
N LEU A 90 -12.16 13.85 -72.83
CA LEU A 90 -12.85 12.65 -73.28
C LEU A 90 -11.82 11.65 -73.80
N HIS A 91 -11.83 10.45 -73.24
CA HIS A 91 -11.03 9.32 -73.69
C HIS A 91 -11.97 8.14 -74.00
N ILE A 92 -11.96 7.67 -75.24
CA ILE A 92 -12.81 6.57 -75.71
C ILE A 92 -11.91 5.40 -76.04
N VAL A 93 -12.18 4.25 -75.41
CA VAL A 93 -11.53 2.97 -75.68
C VAL A 93 -12.49 2.11 -76.49
N PHE A 94 -12.05 1.63 -77.64
CA PHE A 94 -12.85 0.78 -78.52
C PHE A 94 -11.98 -0.31 -79.16
N THR A 95 -12.59 -1.37 -79.68
CA THR A 95 -11.89 -2.36 -80.50
C THR A 95 -12.20 -2.12 -81.97
N ARG A 96 -11.20 -2.30 -82.83
CA ARG A 96 -11.34 -2.27 -84.29
C ARG A 96 -10.64 -3.50 -84.86
N ASN A 97 -11.40 -4.40 -85.50
CA ASN A 97 -10.91 -5.71 -85.94
C ASN A 97 -10.19 -6.48 -84.82
N ASP A 98 -10.82 -6.55 -83.64
CA ASP A 98 -10.29 -7.21 -82.43
C ASP A 98 -8.99 -6.59 -81.83
N VAL A 99 -8.55 -5.42 -82.31
CA VAL A 99 -7.42 -4.67 -81.73
C VAL A 99 -7.95 -3.49 -80.93
N LEU A 100 -7.41 -3.27 -79.72
CA LEU A 100 -7.78 -2.13 -78.87
C LEU A 100 -7.20 -0.82 -79.45
N GLU A 101 -8.06 0.19 -79.61
CA GLU A 101 -7.74 1.54 -80.06
C GLU A 101 -8.30 2.59 -79.08
N ASP A 102 -7.69 3.77 -79.09
CA ASP A 102 -8.05 4.90 -78.24
C ASP A 102 -8.31 6.17 -79.06
N ALA A 103 -9.35 6.93 -78.71
CA ALA A 103 -9.61 8.26 -79.22
C ALA A 103 -9.65 9.29 -78.09
N TYR A 104 -8.95 10.40 -78.26
CA TYR A 104 -8.77 11.43 -77.24
C TYR A 104 -9.32 12.78 -77.73
N TYR A 105 -10.06 13.47 -76.87
CA TYR A 105 -10.56 14.82 -77.14
C TYR A 105 -10.36 15.73 -75.94
N VAL A 106 -10.06 17.00 -76.23
CA VAL A 106 -9.93 18.09 -75.23
C VAL A 106 -10.95 19.17 -75.55
N TYR A 107 -11.67 19.62 -74.53
CA TYR A 107 -12.62 20.72 -74.62
C TYR A 107 -11.95 22.04 -74.23
N LYS A 108 -11.84 22.95 -75.19
CA LYS A 108 -11.41 24.34 -74.94
C LYS A 108 -12.62 25.27 -75.09
N LYS A 109 -12.86 25.74 -76.32
CA LYS A 109 -14.10 26.44 -76.75
C LYS A 109 -15.02 25.53 -77.57
N LYS A 110 -14.45 24.48 -78.16
CA LYS A 110 -15.09 23.37 -78.86
C LYS A 110 -14.28 22.10 -78.56
N TRP A 111 -14.85 20.93 -78.81
CA TRP A 111 -14.12 19.67 -78.73
C TRP A 111 -13.12 19.56 -79.89
N GLU A 112 -11.89 19.20 -79.57
CA GLU A 112 -10.81 18.97 -80.54
C GLU A 112 -10.24 17.58 -80.30
N MET A 113 -10.20 16.74 -81.35
CA MET A 113 -9.50 15.45 -81.29
C MET A 113 -7.99 15.69 -81.22
N CYS A 114 -7.30 14.93 -80.38
CA CYS A 114 -5.86 15.02 -80.20
C CYS A 114 -5.22 13.63 -80.10
N ASN A 115 -3.88 13.60 -80.14
CA ASN A 115 -3.14 12.37 -79.84
C ASN A 115 -3.00 12.18 -78.32
N GLU A 116 -2.62 10.96 -77.92
CA GLU A 116 -2.45 10.57 -76.52
C GLU A 116 -1.52 11.50 -75.74
N ASN A 117 -0.38 11.89 -76.32
CA ASN A 117 0.59 12.77 -75.65
C ASN A 117 -0.01 14.15 -75.37
N ALA A 118 -0.69 14.75 -76.35
CA ALA A 118 -1.35 16.04 -76.20
C ALA A 118 -2.51 15.98 -75.19
N PHE A 119 -3.24 14.86 -75.16
CA PHE A 119 -4.28 14.60 -74.14
C PHE A 119 -3.68 14.54 -72.74
N LYS A 120 -2.66 13.70 -72.53
CA LYS A 120 -1.97 13.56 -71.24
C LYS A 120 -1.38 14.89 -70.78
N GLU A 121 -0.72 15.64 -71.67
CA GLU A 121 -0.19 16.97 -71.32
C GLU A 121 -1.27 17.99 -70.97
N ALA A 122 -2.44 17.95 -71.63
CA ALA A 122 -3.55 18.83 -71.31
C ALA A 122 -4.22 18.44 -69.98
N LEU A 123 -4.41 17.15 -69.74
CA LEU A 123 -4.96 16.61 -68.50
C LEU A 123 -4.04 16.93 -67.30
N GLU A 124 -2.74 16.71 -67.43
CA GLU A 124 -1.77 17.04 -66.38
C GLU A 124 -1.72 18.53 -66.06
N ARG A 125 -1.85 19.41 -67.06
CA ARG A 125 -1.97 20.86 -66.80
C ARG A 125 -3.18 21.22 -65.94
N GLU A 126 -4.31 20.54 -66.13
CA GLU A 126 -5.50 20.76 -65.30
C GLU A 126 -5.38 20.13 -63.91
N ARG A 127 -4.53 19.11 -63.75
CA ARG A 127 -4.20 18.50 -62.45
C ARG A 127 -3.20 19.32 -61.65
N ILE A 128 -2.48 20.26 -62.27
CA ILE A 128 -1.60 21.21 -61.58
C ILE A 128 -2.44 22.24 -60.82
N GLN A 129 -2.36 22.21 -59.49
CA GLN A 129 -3.14 23.06 -58.61
C GLN A 129 -2.25 23.98 -57.77
N THR A 130 -2.84 25.09 -57.31
CA THR A 130 -2.22 25.98 -56.31
C THR A 130 -2.73 25.62 -54.93
N LEU A 131 -1.82 25.26 -54.02
CA LEU A 131 -2.12 25.03 -52.62
C LEU A 131 -2.02 26.35 -51.84
N LYS A 132 -3.11 26.74 -51.18
CA LYS A 132 -3.14 27.89 -50.27
C LYS A 132 -3.09 27.40 -48.83
N ILE A 133 -2.01 27.71 -48.12
CA ILE A 133 -1.78 27.21 -46.75
C ILE A 133 -2.84 27.74 -45.78
N ASP A 134 -3.32 28.97 -45.94
CA ASP A 134 -4.35 29.55 -45.05
C ASP A 134 -5.74 28.92 -45.24
N SER A 135 -5.95 28.24 -46.37
CA SER A 135 -7.21 27.57 -46.72
C SER A 135 -6.91 26.32 -47.57
N PRO A 136 -6.29 25.29 -46.97
CA PRO A 136 -5.83 24.13 -47.69
C PRO A 136 -7.03 23.35 -48.24
N ASN A 137 -7.01 23.04 -49.53
CA ASN A 137 -8.07 22.26 -50.15
C ASN A 137 -7.88 20.78 -49.79
N PRO A 138 -8.84 20.15 -49.09
CA PRO A 138 -8.71 18.76 -48.65
C PRO A 138 -8.63 17.75 -49.82
N LEU A 139 -9.02 18.15 -51.04
CA LEU A 139 -8.88 17.31 -52.23
C LEU A 139 -7.44 17.25 -52.77
N LEU A 140 -6.54 18.10 -52.28
CA LEU A 140 -5.14 18.10 -52.68
C LEU A 140 -4.27 17.23 -51.78
N GLY A 141 -4.78 16.78 -50.63
CA GLY A 141 -3.99 16.10 -49.61
C GLY A 141 -4.63 16.06 -48.24
N THR A 142 -3.96 15.39 -47.30
CA THR A 142 -4.41 15.26 -45.91
C THR A 142 -3.81 16.37 -45.04
N LEU A 143 -4.66 17.07 -44.28
CA LEU A 143 -4.25 18.08 -43.30
C LEU A 143 -4.46 17.55 -41.88
N GLN A 144 -3.43 17.69 -41.04
CA GLN A 144 -3.50 17.42 -39.60
C GLN A 144 -3.17 18.69 -38.82
N ARG A 145 -3.91 18.93 -37.73
CA ARG A 145 -3.73 20.10 -36.86
C ARG A 145 -3.70 19.68 -35.39
N ASN A 146 -2.75 20.24 -34.66
CA ASN A 146 -2.64 20.10 -33.21
C ASN A 146 -2.91 21.45 -32.53
N ASP A 147 -4.02 21.55 -31.80
CA ASP A 147 -4.40 22.76 -31.07
C ASP A 147 -3.72 22.80 -29.69
N THR A 148 -2.51 23.35 -29.64
CA THR A 148 -1.81 23.67 -28.37
C THR A 148 -1.36 25.14 -28.34
N LEU A 149 -0.66 25.57 -27.28
CA LEU A 149 -0.02 26.92 -27.24
C LEU A 149 0.91 27.17 -28.43
N ILE A 150 1.47 26.10 -28.99
CA ILE A 150 2.16 26.08 -30.29
C ILE A 150 1.29 25.23 -31.23
N GLY A 151 0.66 25.87 -32.20
CA GLY A 151 -0.14 25.19 -33.21
C GLY A 151 0.75 24.59 -34.28
N GLU A 152 0.60 23.29 -34.55
CA GLU A 152 1.30 22.60 -35.63
C GLU A 152 0.28 22.17 -36.70
N GLU A 153 0.53 22.55 -37.95
CA GLU A 153 -0.25 22.12 -39.11
C GLU A 153 0.63 21.38 -40.12
N THR A 154 0.29 20.12 -40.40
CA THR A 154 1.00 19.31 -41.40
C THR A 154 0.07 18.94 -42.55
N PHE A 155 0.53 19.18 -43.78
CA PHE A 155 -0.17 18.79 -45.00
C PHE A 155 0.69 17.87 -45.84
N VAL A 156 0.09 16.79 -46.34
CA VAL A 156 0.73 15.84 -47.26
C VAL A 156 -0.08 15.76 -48.55
N SER A 157 0.57 15.97 -49.70
CA SER A 157 -0.08 15.96 -51.02
C SER A 157 -0.58 14.57 -51.40
N ASP A 158 -1.75 14.51 -52.03
CA ASP A 158 -2.28 13.32 -52.67
C ASP A 158 -1.52 13.01 -53.98
N ASP A 159 -1.19 11.75 -54.22
CA ASP A 159 -0.44 11.30 -55.41
C ASP A 159 -1.24 11.44 -56.71
N LYS A 160 -2.57 11.59 -56.62
CA LYS A 160 -3.45 11.88 -57.75
C LYS A 160 -3.38 13.33 -58.20
N CYS A 161 -2.79 14.24 -57.40
CA CYS A 161 -2.77 15.68 -57.64
C CYS A 161 -1.35 16.22 -57.77
N SER A 162 -1.10 17.03 -58.80
CA SER A 162 0.16 17.77 -58.89
C SER A 162 -0.04 19.15 -58.29
N ILE A 163 0.69 19.49 -57.23
CA ILE A 163 0.72 20.87 -56.75
C ILE A 163 1.90 21.56 -57.43
N GLY A 164 1.60 22.56 -58.27
CA GLY A 164 2.61 23.33 -58.99
C GLY A 164 2.98 24.64 -58.32
N LYS A 165 2.19 25.07 -57.32
CA LYS A 165 2.40 26.34 -56.63
C LYS A 165 1.88 26.26 -55.20
N VAL A 166 2.63 26.84 -54.25
CA VAL A 166 2.25 26.93 -52.84
C VAL A 166 2.27 28.39 -52.40
N GLU A 167 1.18 28.83 -51.77
CA GLU A 167 0.97 30.22 -51.35
C GLU A 167 0.54 30.30 -49.88
N HIS A 168 0.94 31.38 -49.22
CA HIS A 168 0.46 31.76 -47.88
C HIS A 168 0.24 33.28 -47.85
N ASN A 169 -0.91 33.73 -47.38
CA ASN A 169 -1.38 35.11 -47.40
C ASN A 169 -1.20 35.80 -48.77
N GLY A 170 -1.46 35.06 -49.86
CA GLY A 170 -1.29 35.55 -51.23
C GLY A 170 0.15 35.68 -51.72
N LYS A 171 1.16 35.40 -50.87
CA LYS A 171 2.57 35.33 -51.27
C LYS A 171 2.90 33.94 -51.80
N THR A 172 3.50 33.88 -52.98
CA THR A 172 4.06 32.63 -53.53
C THR A 172 5.32 32.26 -52.78
N LEU A 173 5.30 31.10 -52.15
CA LEU A 173 6.42 30.56 -51.38
C LEU A 173 7.23 29.58 -52.20
N TRP A 174 6.53 28.73 -52.96
CA TRP A 174 7.16 27.78 -53.88
C TRP A 174 6.37 27.70 -55.18
N GLU A 175 7.10 27.57 -56.28
CA GLU A 175 6.54 27.33 -57.61
C GLU A 175 7.42 26.28 -58.31
N GLY A 176 6.79 25.16 -58.66
CA GLY A 176 7.44 24.01 -59.25
C GLY A 176 7.80 24.24 -60.71
N ARG A 177 8.97 23.75 -61.12
CA ARG A 177 9.35 23.64 -62.53
C ARG A 177 8.67 22.42 -63.16
N ARG A 178 8.69 22.35 -64.50
CA ARG A 178 8.17 21.18 -65.23
C ARG A 178 8.86 19.91 -64.71
N GLY A 179 8.06 18.96 -64.19
CA GLY A 179 8.55 17.70 -63.62
C GLY A 179 8.81 17.72 -62.11
N ASP A 180 8.67 18.88 -61.45
CA ASP A 180 8.69 18.94 -59.99
C ASP A 180 7.36 18.41 -59.42
N SER A 181 7.43 17.80 -58.24
CA SER A 181 6.25 17.38 -57.48
C SER A 181 6.36 17.87 -56.06
N PHE A 182 5.45 18.74 -55.63
CA PHE A 182 5.34 19.06 -54.21
C PHE A 182 4.90 17.83 -53.41
N LEU A 183 5.39 17.70 -52.17
CA LEU A 183 5.14 16.53 -51.33
C LEU A 183 4.37 16.88 -50.06
N SER A 184 4.81 17.92 -49.35
CA SER A 184 4.22 18.28 -48.05
C SER A 184 4.65 19.66 -47.56
N TYR A 185 3.91 20.19 -46.60
CA TYR A 185 4.39 21.28 -45.74
C TYR A 185 4.15 20.99 -44.26
N MET A 186 4.92 21.68 -43.41
CA MET A 186 4.71 21.77 -41.98
C MET A 186 4.79 23.24 -41.56
N LEU A 187 3.70 23.76 -40.99
CA LEU A 187 3.55 25.13 -40.50
C LEU A 187 3.49 25.12 -38.97
N ILE A 188 4.33 25.93 -38.34
CA ILE A 188 4.35 26.12 -36.88
C ILE A 188 3.84 27.53 -36.57
N SER A 189 2.88 27.61 -35.65
CA SER A 189 2.25 28.85 -35.19
C SER A 189 2.41 29.03 -33.69
N GLU A 190 2.82 30.22 -33.25
CA GLU A 190 2.89 30.58 -31.83
C GLU A 190 1.73 31.52 -31.49
N ASN A 191 0.90 31.17 -30.50
CA ASN A 191 -0.30 31.95 -30.14
C ASN A 191 -1.22 32.27 -31.34
N GLY A 192 -1.38 31.31 -32.25
CA GLY A 192 -2.22 31.44 -33.44
C GLY A 192 -1.61 32.30 -34.58
N LYS A 193 -0.32 32.64 -34.51
CA LYS A 193 0.40 33.35 -35.59
C LYS A 193 1.48 32.47 -36.20
N ALA A 194 1.47 32.35 -37.53
CA ALA A 194 2.50 31.64 -38.28
C ALA A 194 3.91 32.16 -37.95
N SER A 195 4.82 31.25 -37.68
CA SER A 195 6.20 31.55 -37.26
C SER A 195 7.22 30.87 -38.18
N LEU A 196 7.09 29.56 -38.41
CA LEU A 196 8.01 28.77 -39.22
C LEU A 196 7.27 27.90 -40.24
N LEU A 197 7.89 27.68 -41.39
CA LEU A 197 7.34 26.82 -42.44
C LEU A 197 8.44 25.99 -43.10
N ASN A 198 8.19 24.69 -43.22
CA ASN A 198 8.99 23.76 -44.01
C ASN A 198 8.16 23.27 -45.20
N LEU A 199 8.71 23.33 -46.41
CA LEU A 199 8.13 22.81 -47.65
C LEU A 199 9.00 21.71 -48.23
N MET A 200 8.40 20.57 -48.57
CA MET A 200 9.10 19.46 -49.23
C MET A 200 8.62 19.29 -50.67
N TYR A 201 9.56 19.12 -51.59
CA TYR A 201 9.26 18.84 -53.00
C TYR A 201 10.28 17.88 -53.60
N LYS A 202 9.91 17.23 -54.71
CA LYS A 202 10.75 16.33 -55.48
C LYS A 202 11.09 16.98 -56.81
N ARG A 203 12.35 16.89 -57.23
CA ARG A 203 12.85 17.32 -58.54
C ARG A 203 13.85 16.28 -59.05
N ASP A 204 13.68 15.82 -60.28
CA ASP A 204 14.55 14.82 -60.92
C ASP A 204 14.77 13.56 -60.07
N GLY A 205 13.72 13.07 -59.41
CA GLY A 205 13.81 11.90 -58.55
C GLY A 205 14.32 12.16 -57.13
N LYS A 206 14.91 13.33 -56.85
CA LYS A 206 15.49 13.71 -55.56
C LYS A 206 14.57 14.62 -54.77
N GLN A 207 14.54 14.45 -53.45
CA GLN A 207 13.77 15.31 -52.55
C GLN A 207 14.59 16.53 -52.13
N PHE A 208 13.90 17.66 -51.97
CA PHE A 208 14.42 18.95 -51.59
C PHE A 208 13.49 19.58 -50.55
N GLU A 209 14.06 20.45 -49.73
CA GLU A 209 13.36 21.12 -48.63
C GLU A 209 13.61 22.62 -48.72
N LEU A 210 12.60 23.42 -48.39
CA LEU A 210 12.69 24.87 -48.27
C LEU A 210 12.17 25.30 -46.91
N TYR A 211 12.93 26.16 -46.25
CA TYR A 211 12.64 26.66 -44.91
C TYR A 211 12.37 28.16 -44.94
N TYR A 212 11.31 28.58 -44.26
CA TYR A 212 10.93 29.97 -44.14
C TYR A 212 10.67 30.33 -42.68
N HIS A 213 11.03 31.57 -42.33
CA HIS A 213 10.69 32.21 -41.06
C HIS A 213 9.85 33.46 -41.32
N TYR A 214 8.84 33.68 -40.48
CA TYR A 214 7.90 34.79 -40.59
C TYR A 214 8.28 35.91 -39.61
N SER A 215 8.66 37.07 -40.14
CA SER A 215 9.02 38.28 -39.35
C SER A 215 8.31 39.54 -39.85
N GLY A 216 7.05 39.38 -40.24
CA GLY A 216 6.27 40.39 -40.96
C GLY A 216 6.22 40.13 -42.48
N ASP A 217 7.19 39.37 -42.99
CA ASP A 217 7.14 38.72 -44.30
C ASP A 217 7.87 37.37 -44.24
N TRP A 218 7.60 36.48 -45.19
CA TRP A 218 8.26 35.19 -45.33
C TRP A 218 9.67 35.36 -45.92
N ILE A 219 10.69 35.02 -45.15
CA ILE A 219 12.08 35.08 -45.56
C ILE A 219 12.57 33.66 -45.82
N ALA A 220 12.97 33.38 -47.06
CA ALA A 220 13.56 32.10 -47.45
C ALA A 220 14.99 32.00 -46.87
N TYR A 221 15.33 30.85 -46.28
CA TYR A 221 16.62 30.66 -45.63
C TYR A 221 17.40 29.53 -46.30
N THR A 222 18.68 29.77 -46.61
CA THR A 222 19.60 28.77 -47.16
C THR A 222 20.81 28.65 -46.24
N GLY A 223 20.82 27.65 -45.33
CA GLY A 223 21.86 27.46 -44.31
C GLY A 223 21.36 26.66 -43.10
N GLU A 224 22.13 26.70 -41.99
CA GLU A 224 22.00 26.01 -40.67
C GLU A 224 20.66 26.25 -39.91
N TYR A 225 19.53 26.35 -40.59
CA TYR A 225 18.20 26.33 -39.98
C TYR A 225 17.64 24.92 -39.83
N ARG A 226 18.26 23.88 -40.42
CA ARG A 226 18.11 22.49 -39.91
C ARG A 226 18.47 22.48 -38.42
N ASP A 227 19.54 23.17 -38.03
CA ASP A 227 19.95 23.30 -36.63
C ASP A 227 19.01 24.19 -35.80
N ALA A 228 18.34 25.20 -36.35
CA ALA A 228 17.40 26.04 -35.59
C ALA A 228 15.98 25.45 -35.49
N PHE A 229 15.53 24.71 -36.52
CA PHE A 229 14.31 23.89 -36.55
C PHE A 229 14.51 22.61 -35.70
N ASP A 230 15.70 21.98 -35.74
CA ASP A 230 16.05 20.82 -34.92
C ASP A 230 16.42 21.18 -33.46
N LYS A 231 17.15 22.28 -33.17
CA LYS A 231 17.52 22.65 -31.78
C LYS A 231 16.36 23.18 -30.95
N ARG A 232 15.29 23.73 -31.56
CA ARG A 232 14.16 24.29 -30.78
C ARG A 232 13.10 23.27 -30.37
N GLU A 233 12.92 22.16 -31.11
CA GLU A 233 11.85 21.20 -30.78
C GLU A 233 12.30 19.73 -30.61
N LYS A 234 13.43 19.28 -31.17
CA LYS A 234 13.88 17.87 -30.98
C LYS A 234 14.66 17.60 -29.69
N ASN A 235 15.01 18.65 -28.95
CA ASN A 235 15.74 18.50 -27.69
C ASN A 235 14.87 18.83 -26.47
N ILE A 236 13.59 19.17 -26.67
CA ILE A 236 12.68 19.54 -25.59
C ILE A 236 11.68 18.42 -25.38
N LEU A 237 11.78 17.73 -24.25
CA LEU A 237 10.84 16.70 -23.86
C LEU A 237 9.70 17.33 -23.04
N GLU A 238 8.48 17.24 -23.55
CA GLU A 238 7.25 17.59 -22.83
C GLU A 238 6.73 16.35 -22.09
N ILE A 239 6.75 16.35 -20.75
CA ILE A 239 6.56 15.10 -19.98
C ILE A 239 5.14 14.55 -20.01
N ASN A 240 4.13 15.39 -20.25
CA ASN A 240 2.74 14.94 -20.32
C ASN A 240 2.36 14.41 -21.71
N PHE A 241 3.05 14.87 -22.75
CA PHE A 241 2.83 14.50 -24.14
C PHE A 241 4.17 14.22 -24.82
N PRO A 242 4.92 13.20 -24.35
CA PRO A 242 6.26 12.97 -24.85
C PRO A 242 6.18 12.51 -26.30
N ASN A 243 6.92 13.20 -27.17
CA ASN A 243 7.05 12.84 -28.58
C ASN A 243 7.71 11.46 -28.69
N SER A 244 7.03 10.51 -29.34
CA SER A 244 7.49 9.12 -29.49
C SER A 244 8.80 8.98 -30.28
N LEU A 245 9.20 10.00 -31.04
CA LEU A 245 10.52 10.04 -31.71
C LEU A 245 11.66 10.21 -30.70
N LEU A 246 11.41 10.94 -29.60
CA LEU A 246 12.43 11.29 -28.61
C LEU A 246 12.77 10.14 -27.67
N GLY A 247 11.92 9.10 -27.60
CA GLY A 247 12.09 8.00 -26.69
C GLY A 247 10.81 7.24 -26.39
N ASN A 248 10.92 6.25 -25.52
CA ASN A 248 9.83 5.35 -25.15
C ASN A 248 9.28 5.70 -23.75
N LEU A 249 7.97 5.84 -23.64
CA LEU A 249 7.25 6.01 -22.38
C LEU A 249 6.59 4.70 -21.95
N THR A 250 6.99 4.17 -20.81
CA THR A 250 6.34 3.02 -20.16
C THR A 250 5.56 3.51 -18.94
N LYS A 251 4.27 3.20 -18.88
CA LYS A 251 3.40 3.51 -17.72
C LYS A 251 3.10 2.23 -16.94
N TYR A 252 3.09 2.32 -15.61
CA TYR A 252 2.82 1.21 -14.70
C TYR A 252 1.55 1.47 -13.90
N GLY A 253 0.67 0.46 -13.84
CA GLY A 253 -0.60 0.49 -13.13
C GLY A 253 -1.79 1.00 -13.95
N ASP A 254 -2.99 0.84 -13.39
CA ASP A 254 -4.25 1.34 -13.95
C ASP A 254 -5.17 1.88 -12.82
N PRO A 255 -5.35 3.21 -12.68
CA PRO A 255 -4.69 4.27 -13.46
C PRO A 255 -3.17 4.26 -13.25
N ALA A 256 -2.38 4.79 -14.18
CA ALA A 256 -0.92 4.76 -14.05
C ALA A 256 -0.44 5.57 -12.83
N TYR A 257 0.42 4.98 -11.99
CA TYR A 257 1.03 5.61 -10.81
C TYR A 257 2.52 5.94 -11.00
N GLU A 258 3.17 5.27 -11.94
CA GLU A 258 4.56 5.51 -12.31
C GLU A 258 4.68 5.53 -13.82
N ALA A 259 5.52 6.42 -14.34
CA ALA A 259 5.92 6.43 -15.73
C ALA A 259 7.43 6.57 -15.86
N ILE A 260 8.02 5.77 -16.73
CA ILE A 260 9.44 5.84 -17.06
C ILE A 260 9.54 6.23 -18.54
N PHE A 261 10.21 7.33 -18.81
CA PHE A 261 10.57 7.72 -20.17
C PHE A 261 12.05 7.51 -20.38
N ILE A 262 12.43 6.76 -21.40
CA ILE A 262 13.82 6.49 -21.78
C ILE A 262 14.09 7.15 -23.13
N SER A 263 15.09 8.02 -23.21
CA SER A 263 15.44 8.71 -24.45
C SER A 263 15.96 7.75 -25.51
N ASN A 264 15.64 8.04 -26.77
CA ASN A 264 16.30 7.42 -27.91
C ASN A 264 17.71 8.02 -28.06
N ASN A 265 18.73 7.17 -28.19
CA ASN A 265 20.14 7.57 -28.29
C ASN A 265 20.44 8.43 -29.53
N GLU A 266 19.55 8.42 -30.53
CA GLU A 266 19.67 9.24 -31.74
C GLU A 266 19.30 10.72 -31.50
N PHE A 267 18.68 11.06 -30.37
CA PHE A 267 18.20 12.41 -30.05
C PHE A 267 18.83 12.94 -28.77
N ARG A 268 19.28 14.20 -28.81
CA ARG A 268 19.95 14.85 -27.67
C ARG A 268 18.98 15.75 -26.90
N ILE A 269 18.20 15.19 -26.00
CA ILE A 269 17.27 15.99 -25.18
C ILE A 269 18.06 16.92 -24.24
N THR A 270 17.89 18.23 -24.37
CA THR A 270 18.56 19.28 -23.59
C THR A 270 17.61 20.12 -22.75
N LYS A 271 16.30 19.90 -22.83
CA LYS A 271 15.32 20.62 -22.02
C LYS A 271 14.13 19.73 -21.68
N LEU A 272 13.60 19.87 -20.48
CA LEU A 272 12.42 19.16 -20.00
C LEU A 272 11.34 20.17 -19.61
N ARG A 273 10.11 19.98 -20.08
CA ARG A 273 8.95 20.83 -19.79
C ARG A 273 7.75 20.03 -19.30
N ASP A 274 6.89 20.73 -18.55
CA ASP A 274 5.53 20.33 -18.20
C ASP A 274 4.57 21.46 -18.58
N ASN A 275 3.70 21.21 -19.56
CA ASN A 275 2.75 22.13 -20.16
C ASN A 275 3.39 23.49 -20.50
N GLY A 276 4.58 23.45 -21.11
CA GLY A 276 5.34 24.65 -21.48
C GLY A 276 6.20 25.26 -20.35
N ILE A 277 6.01 24.87 -19.08
CA ILE A 277 6.85 25.31 -17.96
C ILE A 277 8.16 24.52 -17.99
N THR A 278 9.29 25.21 -17.98
CA THR A 278 10.62 24.56 -17.97
C THR A 278 10.94 24.01 -16.58
N ILE A 279 11.21 22.71 -16.51
CA ILE A 279 11.62 21.99 -15.29
C ILE A 279 13.14 21.92 -15.19
N TRP A 280 13.77 21.59 -16.31
CA TRP A 280 15.21 21.36 -16.41
C TRP A 280 15.73 21.79 -17.77
N GLU A 281 16.96 22.28 -17.78
CA GLU A 281 17.69 22.68 -18.98
C GLU A 281 19.15 22.23 -18.81
N ALA A 282 19.68 21.58 -19.83
CA ALA A 282 21.00 20.97 -19.84
C ALA A 282 22.08 22.03 -19.79
N LYS A 283 23.14 21.73 -19.04
CA LYS A 283 24.40 22.47 -19.13
C LYS A 283 25.15 22.10 -20.41
N GLU A 284 26.17 22.88 -20.75
CA GLU A 284 27.03 22.59 -21.90
C GLU A 284 27.59 21.16 -21.81
N GLY A 285 27.44 20.37 -22.88
CA GLY A 285 27.86 18.97 -22.92
C GLY A 285 26.90 17.95 -22.26
N GLU A 286 25.93 18.40 -21.46
CA GLU A 286 24.95 17.52 -20.81
C GLU A 286 23.80 17.13 -21.77
N CYS A 287 23.22 15.95 -21.57
CA CYS A 287 21.96 15.56 -22.21
C CYS A 287 21.16 14.61 -21.31
N PHE A 288 19.84 14.61 -21.48
CA PHE A 288 18.90 13.76 -20.76
C PHE A 288 19.01 12.30 -21.25
N ILE A 289 18.86 11.35 -20.31
CA ILE A 289 18.89 9.91 -20.58
C ILE A 289 17.52 9.28 -20.28
N TYR A 290 17.00 9.50 -19.08
CA TYR A 290 15.69 8.99 -18.71
C TYR A 290 15.05 9.80 -17.59
N SER A 291 13.74 9.64 -17.46
CA SER A 291 12.99 10.14 -16.31
C SER A 291 12.19 9.01 -15.66
N LYS A 292 12.06 9.09 -14.34
CA LYS A 292 11.10 8.33 -13.54
C LYS A 292 10.13 9.33 -12.91
N GLN A 293 8.86 9.18 -13.22
CA GLN A 293 7.78 10.08 -12.84
C GLN A 293 6.82 9.35 -11.93
N PHE A 294 6.45 9.95 -10.80
CA PHE A 294 5.34 9.50 -9.99
C PHE A 294 4.11 10.31 -10.32
N LEU A 295 3.05 9.59 -10.69
CA LEU A 295 1.82 10.16 -11.20
C LEU A 295 0.75 10.19 -10.10
N ASP A 296 0.02 11.28 -10.03
CA ASP A 296 -1.23 11.39 -9.28
C ASP A 296 -2.36 11.68 -10.27
N ASN A 297 -3.35 10.77 -10.34
CA ASN A 297 -4.43 10.81 -11.34
C ASN A 297 -3.93 11.06 -12.78
N GLY A 298 -2.81 10.43 -13.15
CA GLY A 298 -2.23 10.51 -14.49
C GLY A 298 -1.33 11.74 -14.73
N LYS A 299 -1.17 12.66 -13.76
CA LYS A 299 -0.28 13.81 -13.86
C LYS A 299 0.99 13.62 -13.04
N ALA A 300 2.14 13.95 -13.61
CA ALA A 300 3.41 13.88 -12.88
C ALA A 300 3.44 14.88 -11.73
N THR A 301 3.84 14.42 -10.54
CA THR A 301 3.92 15.23 -9.33
C THR A 301 5.26 15.12 -8.62
N LEU A 302 6.02 14.05 -8.91
CA LEU A 302 7.40 13.89 -8.48
C LEU A 302 8.20 13.35 -9.68
N LEU A 303 9.40 13.87 -9.87
CA LEU A 303 10.21 13.57 -11.05
C LEU A 303 11.67 13.36 -10.64
N GLN A 304 12.20 12.19 -10.99
CA GLN A 304 13.63 11.98 -11.07
C GLN A 304 14.05 12.07 -12.53
N LEU A 305 15.04 12.92 -12.80
CA LEU A 305 15.68 13.07 -14.11
C LEU A 305 17.12 12.58 -14.02
N VAL A 306 17.53 11.76 -14.98
CA VAL A 306 18.91 11.34 -15.14
C VAL A 306 19.44 11.86 -16.46
N SER A 307 20.62 12.48 -16.39
CA SER A 307 21.37 13.02 -17.52
C SER A 307 22.74 12.34 -17.60
N THR A 308 23.51 12.65 -18.64
CA THR A 308 24.89 12.17 -18.81
C THR A 308 25.85 12.61 -17.71
N SER A 309 25.60 13.75 -17.05
CA SER A 309 26.48 14.26 -16.01
C SER A 309 25.91 14.19 -14.59
N SER A 310 24.59 14.11 -14.41
CA SER A 310 24.00 14.19 -13.07
C SER A 310 22.60 13.59 -12.96
N LYS A 311 22.12 13.50 -11.71
CA LYS A 311 20.75 13.13 -11.34
C LYS A 311 20.08 14.31 -10.65
N TYR A 312 18.86 14.61 -11.06
CA TYR A 312 18.07 15.72 -10.56
C TYR A 312 16.73 15.22 -10.04
N PHE A 313 16.21 15.87 -9.01
CA PHE A 313 14.96 15.49 -8.38
C PHE A 313 14.07 16.72 -8.24
N TYR A 314 12.79 16.57 -8.55
CA TYR A 314 11.82 17.65 -8.56
C TYR A 314 10.49 17.20 -7.98
N GLU A 315 9.79 18.16 -7.37
CA GLU A 315 8.42 18.03 -6.87
C GLU A 315 7.56 19.13 -7.48
N LEU A 316 6.34 18.80 -7.89
CA LEU A 316 5.35 19.77 -8.33
C LEU A 316 4.59 20.30 -7.11
N SER A 317 4.77 21.59 -6.80
CA SER A 317 4.09 22.29 -5.71
C SER A 317 3.44 23.57 -6.23
N ASP A 318 2.15 23.77 -5.97
CA ASP A 318 1.39 24.95 -6.41
C ASP A 318 1.48 25.24 -7.92
N GLY A 319 1.51 24.18 -8.74
CA GLY A 319 1.60 24.29 -10.20
C GLY A 319 3.00 24.62 -10.75
N THR A 320 4.03 24.64 -9.88
CA THR A 320 5.42 24.90 -10.28
C THR A 320 6.34 23.78 -9.82
N TRP A 321 7.31 23.42 -10.66
CA TRP A 321 8.31 22.41 -10.32
C TRP A 321 9.41 23.01 -9.46
N LYS A 322 9.59 22.47 -8.26
CA LYS A 322 10.65 22.83 -7.34
C LYS A 322 11.70 21.73 -7.32
N LYS A 323 12.97 22.11 -7.48
CA LYS A 323 14.09 21.17 -7.31
C LYS A 323 14.23 20.79 -5.84
N ILE A 324 14.34 19.50 -5.57
CA ILE A 324 14.48 18.92 -4.23
C ILE A 324 15.75 18.06 -4.15
N THR A 325 16.13 17.70 -2.93
CA THR A 325 17.25 16.79 -2.66
C THR A 325 16.84 15.33 -2.91
N LYS A 326 17.84 14.46 -3.09
CA LYS A 326 17.62 13.00 -3.20
C LYS A 326 16.84 12.46 -1.98
N LYS A 327 17.19 12.91 -0.77
CA LYS A 327 16.53 12.48 0.48
C LYS A 327 15.06 12.87 0.51
N GLU A 328 14.74 14.11 0.15
CA GLU A 328 13.34 14.57 0.04
C GLU A 328 12.57 13.78 -1.02
N PHE A 329 13.18 13.49 -2.16
CA PHE A 329 12.56 12.69 -3.22
C PHE A 329 12.28 11.25 -2.77
N GLU A 330 13.22 10.61 -2.11
CA GLU A 330 13.04 9.26 -1.54
C GLU A 330 11.91 9.24 -0.52
N GLN A 331 11.81 10.25 0.34
CA GLN A 331 10.72 10.39 1.29
C GLN A 331 9.36 10.57 0.58
N GLN A 332 9.26 11.49 -0.38
CA GLN A 332 8.01 11.78 -1.09
C GLN A 332 7.55 10.62 -2.00
N SER A 333 8.49 9.94 -2.65
CA SER A 333 8.19 8.77 -3.48
C SER A 333 7.62 7.62 -2.64
N MET A 334 8.17 7.37 -1.44
CA MET A 334 7.60 6.39 -0.51
C MET A 334 6.17 6.75 -0.07
N VAL A 335 5.88 8.04 0.15
CA VAL A 335 4.53 8.51 0.48
C VAL A 335 3.57 8.32 -0.70
N LYS A 336 3.97 8.64 -1.93
CA LYS A 336 3.11 8.46 -3.12
C LYS A 336 2.79 7.00 -3.43
N MET A 337 3.69 6.09 -3.07
CA MET A 337 3.48 4.64 -3.20
C MET A 337 2.76 4.03 -1.98
N ALA A 338 2.49 4.80 -0.93
CA ALA A 338 1.80 4.32 0.28
C ALA A 338 0.32 4.00 0.02
N ILE A 339 -0.22 3.04 0.77
CA ILE A 339 -1.67 2.82 0.79
C ILE A 339 -2.28 3.95 1.63
N ASP A 340 -3.08 4.82 1.02
CA ASP A 340 -3.90 5.79 1.74
C ASP A 340 -5.35 5.29 1.74
N VAL A 341 -5.84 4.80 2.88
CA VAL A 341 -7.19 4.25 2.99
C VAL A 341 -8.29 5.32 2.87
N GLY A 342 -7.94 6.59 2.99
CA GLY A 342 -8.82 7.74 2.74
C GLY A 342 -8.95 8.09 1.26
N ASN A 343 -7.99 7.66 0.41
CA ASN A 343 -8.03 7.88 -1.03
C ASN A 343 -8.40 6.59 -1.77
N ARG A 344 -9.58 6.56 -2.39
CA ARG A 344 -10.08 5.37 -3.09
C ARG A 344 -9.63 5.27 -4.56
N LYS A 345 -9.04 6.32 -5.12
CA LYS A 345 -8.62 6.39 -6.53
C LYS A 345 -7.12 6.63 -6.59
N ASN A 346 -6.36 5.55 -6.68
CA ASN A 346 -4.91 5.62 -6.82
C ASN A 346 -4.41 4.42 -7.64
N GLY A 347 -3.45 4.64 -8.53
CA GLY A 347 -2.84 3.58 -9.32
C GLY A 347 -1.93 2.64 -8.53
N ALA A 348 -1.36 3.11 -7.43
CA ALA A 348 -0.36 2.39 -6.64
C ALA A 348 -0.95 1.20 -5.87
N TYR A 349 -2.27 1.12 -5.73
CA TYR A 349 -2.96 0.02 -5.07
C TYR A 349 -4.35 -0.22 -5.67
N LYS A 350 -4.81 -1.46 -5.62
CA LYS A 350 -6.16 -1.85 -6.03
C LYS A 350 -7.10 -1.80 -4.83
N VAL A 351 -8.29 -1.25 -5.05
CA VAL A 351 -9.37 -1.20 -4.05
C VAL A 351 -10.46 -2.18 -4.47
N PHE A 352 -10.84 -3.06 -3.57
CA PHE A 352 -11.91 -4.05 -3.76
C PHE A 352 -12.92 -3.96 -2.62
N GLU A 353 -14.16 -3.65 -2.96
CA GLU A 353 -15.27 -3.64 -2.01
C GLU A 353 -15.95 -5.00 -1.99
N HIS A 354 -16.21 -5.50 -0.79
CA HIS A 354 -16.92 -6.75 -0.58
C HIS A 354 -17.69 -6.71 0.74
N GLN A 355 -18.40 -7.80 1.04
CA GLN A 355 -18.99 -8.01 2.35
C GLN A 355 -18.29 -9.18 3.02
N PHE A 356 -17.88 -8.98 4.27
CA PHE A 356 -17.39 -10.04 5.13
C PHE A 356 -18.45 -10.29 6.20
N LEU A 357 -19.14 -11.43 6.14
CA LEU A 357 -20.21 -11.79 7.09
C LEU A 357 -21.29 -10.70 7.23
N ASN A 358 -21.75 -10.11 6.11
CA ASN A 358 -22.68 -8.96 6.04
C ASN A 358 -22.13 -7.62 6.55
N VAL A 359 -20.85 -7.53 6.91
CA VAL A 359 -20.18 -6.26 7.22
C VAL A 359 -19.54 -5.71 5.95
N PRO A 360 -19.88 -4.48 5.51
CA PRO A 360 -19.20 -3.84 4.40
C PRO A 360 -17.70 -3.73 4.66
N ALA A 361 -16.90 -4.24 3.73
CA ALA A 361 -15.45 -4.28 3.85
C ALA A 361 -14.78 -3.73 2.58
N THR A 362 -13.71 -2.95 2.76
CA THR A 362 -12.92 -2.38 1.68
C THR A 362 -11.48 -2.87 1.81
N LYS A 363 -11.02 -3.65 0.82
CA LYS A 363 -9.67 -4.20 0.76
C LYS A 363 -8.79 -3.36 -0.16
N PHE A 364 -7.60 -3.04 0.30
CA PHE A 364 -6.54 -2.35 -0.43
C PHE A 364 -5.38 -3.33 -0.61
N THR A 365 -4.97 -3.56 -1.86
CA THR A 365 -3.82 -4.41 -2.19
C THR A 365 -2.80 -3.57 -2.94
N SER A 366 -1.58 -3.46 -2.42
CA SER A 366 -0.54 -2.67 -3.09
C SER A 366 -0.14 -3.29 -4.42
N ASN A 367 0.00 -2.48 -5.46
CA ASN A 367 0.66 -2.84 -6.72
C ASN A 367 2.19 -2.62 -6.63
N THR A 368 2.66 -2.06 -5.51
CA THR A 368 4.05 -1.66 -5.28
C THR A 368 4.61 -2.28 -4.00
N ASN A 369 5.93 -2.28 -3.83
CA ASN A 369 6.57 -2.73 -2.59
C ASN A 369 6.55 -1.61 -1.53
N THR A 370 5.36 -1.23 -1.08
CA THR A 370 5.16 -0.21 -0.06
C THR A 370 5.12 -0.81 1.34
N ARG A 371 5.32 0.05 2.33
CA ARG A 371 5.37 -0.30 3.77
C ARG A 371 4.64 0.71 4.64
N LEU A 372 3.99 1.69 4.03
CA LEU A 372 3.34 2.79 4.73
C LEU A 372 1.83 2.73 4.48
N VAL A 373 1.06 2.94 5.56
CA VAL A 373 -0.40 3.04 5.54
C VAL A 373 -0.79 4.40 6.10
N TYR A 374 -1.52 5.16 5.29
CA TYR A 374 -2.06 6.48 5.60
C TYR A 374 -3.59 6.44 5.65
N ASP A 375 -4.18 7.44 6.31
CA ASP A 375 -5.59 7.78 6.21
C ASP A 375 -5.72 9.28 6.00
N SER A 376 -6.14 9.67 4.80
CA SER A 376 -6.35 11.06 4.39
C SER A 376 -5.09 11.90 4.62
N GLY A 377 -3.93 11.38 4.19
CA GLY A 377 -2.62 12.03 4.35
C GLY A 377 -1.98 11.94 5.74
N ARG A 378 -2.62 11.29 6.74
CA ARG A 378 -2.00 11.05 8.06
C ARG A 378 -1.44 9.64 8.18
N LEU A 379 -0.18 9.49 8.59
CA LEU A 379 0.43 8.18 8.79
C LEU A 379 -0.31 7.43 9.90
N VAL A 380 -0.80 6.23 9.59
CA VAL A 380 -1.46 5.32 10.54
C VAL A 380 -0.50 4.24 10.99
N TYR A 381 0.22 3.64 10.04
CA TYR A 381 1.13 2.53 10.33
C TYR A 381 2.31 2.45 9.36
N LYS A 382 3.45 1.98 9.86
CA LYS A 382 4.68 1.74 9.10
C LYS A 382 5.18 0.33 9.41
N VAL A 383 5.20 -0.51 8.38
CA VAL A 383 5.84 -1.83 8.40
C VAL A 383 7.36 -1.63 8.47
N ARG A 384 8.05 -2.46 9.26
CA ARG A 384 9.51 -2.39 9.42
C ARG A 384 10.25 -2.63 8.10
N SER A 385 11.48 -2.13 8.02
CA SER A 385 12.33 -2.34 6.84
C SER A 385 12.61 -3.83 6.64
N GLY A 386 12.62 -4.30 5.39
CA GLY A 386 12.79 -5.72 5.05
C GLY A 386 11.50 -6.53 4.99
N PHE A 387 10.40 -6.04 5.56
CA PHE A 387 9.10 -6.73 5.56
C PHE A 387 8.14 -6.16 4.53
N LYS A 388 7.24 -7.01 4.03
CA LYS A 388 6.35 -6.70 2.91
C LYS A 388 4.93 -6.44 3.40
N LEU A 389 4.36 -5.28 3.06
CA LEU A 389 2.92 -5.07 3.23
C LEU A 389 2.14 -5.85 2.15
N ASN A 390 1.23 -6.71 2.56
CA ASN A 390 0.45 -7.54 1.64
C ASN A 390 -0.87 -6.86 1.27
N LYS A 391 -1.67 -6.49 2.28
CA LYS A 391 -2.99 -5.88 2.10
C LYS A 391 -3.42 -5.11 3.35
N VAL A 392 -4.34 -4.16 3.17
CA VAL A 392 -5.03 -3.46 4.26
C VAL A 392 -6.53 -3.63 4.04
N THR A 393 -7.29 -4.03 5.07
CA THR A 393 -8.74 -4.22 4.98
C THR A 393 -9.45 -3.37 6.01
N LEU A 394 -10.41 -2.55 5.56
CA LEU A 394 -11.30 -1.77 6.41
C LEU A 394 -12.64 -2.48 6.55
N TYR A 395 -13.18 -2.55 7.76
CA TYR A 395 -14.52 -3.08 8.05
C TYR A 395 -15.40 -1.97 8.63
N ASN A 396 -16.51 -1.68 7.98
CA ASN A 396 -17.49 -0.70 8.45
C ASN A 396 -18.61 -1.39 9.22
N THR A 397 -18.55 -1.32 10.54
CA THR A 397 -19.53 -1.93 11.44
C THR A 397 -20.79 -1.07 11.66
N GLY A 398 -20.89 0.09 10.98
CA GLY A 398 -21.93 1.10 11.21
C GLY A 398 -21.66 2.00 12.43
N THR A 399 -21.06 1.47 13.50
CA THR A 399 -20.70 2.25 14.70
C THR A 399 -19.22 2.62 14.76
N HIS A 400 -18.35 1.76 14.24
CA HIS A 400 -16.90 1.92 14.21
C HIS A 400 -16.36 1.51 12.83
N ILE A 401 -15.19 2.04 12.48
CA ILE A 401 -14.38 1.52 11.38
C ILE A 401 -13.23 0.73 12.00
N LEU A 402 -13.10 -0.53 11.64
CA LEU A 402 -11.96 -1.37 12.01
C LEU A 402 -11.00 -1.48 10.83
N MET A 403 -9.71 -1.63 11.12
CA MET A 403 -8.66 -1.84 10.12
C MET A 403 -7.83 -3.06 10.50
N ASP A 404 -7.60 -3.93 9.52
CA ASP A 404 -6.67 -5.04 9.56
C ASP A 404 -5.53 -4.76 8.57
N ILE A 405 -4.31 -4.70 9.06
CA ILE A 405 -3.10 -4.52 8.25
C ILE A 405 -2.35 -5.84 8.24
N ASN A 406 -2.23 -6.42 7.06
CA ASN A 406 -1.61 -7.71 6.86
C ASN A 406 -0.25 -7.55 6.16
N TYR A 407 0.80 -8.10 6.74
CA TYR A 407 2.19 -7.99 6.27
C TYR A 407 2.94 -9.30 6.49
N THR A 408 4.02 -9.51 5.75
CA THR A 408 4.89 -10.70 5.89
C THR A 408 6.23 -10.30 6.49
N GLU A 409 6.58 -10.95 7.60
CA GLU A 409 7.83 -10.82 8.34
C GLU A 409 8.45 -12.22 8.43
N PHE A 410 9.68 -12.40 7.92
CA PHE A 410 10.38 -13.70 7.82
C PHE A 410 9.52 -14.84 7.24
N ASP A 411 8.83 -14.57 6.13
CA ASP A 411 7.88 -15.48 5.47
C ASP A 411 6.63 -15.86 6.29
N GLU A 412 6.42 -15.27 7.47
CA GLU A 412 5.21 -15.43 8.27
C GLU A 412 4.21 -14.28 8.05
N GLU A 413 2.93 -14.64 7.84
CA GLU A 413 1.85 -13.68 7.67
C GLU A 413 1.39 -13.14 9.04
N ASN A 414 1.55 -11.84 9.23
CA ASN A 414 1.28 -11.11 10.47
C ASN A 414 0.16 -10.09 10.28
N HIS A 415 -0.52 -9.74 11.38
CA HIS A 415 -1.68 -8.85 11.39
C HIS A 415 -1.58 -7.78 12.48
N ALA A 416 -1.80 -6.52 12.11
CA ALA A 416 -1.96 -5.40 13.03
C ALA A 416 -3.38 -4.82 12.95
N HIS A 417 -4.06 -4.71 14.09
CA HIS A 417 -5.48 -4.35 14.16
C HIS A 417 -5.69 -2.96 14.78
N PHE A 418 -6.59 -2.18 14.19
CA PHE A 418 -6.90 -0.83 14.64
C PHE A 418 -8.41 -0.55 14.64
N ILE A 419 -8.83 0.40 15.48
CA ILE A 419 -10.18 0.95 15.51
C ILE A 419 -10.15 2.47 15.37
N LYS A 420 -11.04 3.01 14.54
CA LYS A 420 -11.23 4.46 14.39
C LYS A 420 -12.28 4.94 15.39
N THR A 421 -11.87 5.76 16.35
CA THR A 421 -12.77 6.40 17.35
C THR A 421 -12.57 7.92 17.31
N ASN A 422 -13.66 8.69 17.14
CA ASN A 422 -13.62 10.16 17.01
C ASN A 422 -12.62 10.66 15.94
N GLY A 423 -12.49 9.94 14.84
CA GLY A 423 -11.56 10.29 13.75
C GLY A 423 -10.10 9.89 13.98
N LEU A 424 -9.75 9.28 15.12
CA LEU A 424 -8.40 8.84 15.44
C LEU A 424 -8.29 7.31 15.43
N TRP A 425 -7.18 6.79 14.90
CA TRP A 425 -6.85 5.37 14.95
C TRP A 425 -6.22 5.00 16.29
N LYS A 426 -6.63 3.86 16.84
CA LYS A 426 -6.04 3.25 18.02
C LYS A 426 -5.78 1.78 17.74
N THR A 427 -4.60 1.30 18.10
CA THR A 427 -4.27 -0.12 18.06
C THR A 427 -5.15 -0.89 19.04
N ILE A 428 -5.59 -2.08 18.63
CA ILE A 428 -6.35 -3.01 19.47
C ILE A 428 -5.78 -4.42 19.33
N LEU A 429 -6.06 -5.27 20.32
CA LEU A 429 -5.70 -6.69 20.25
C LEU A 429 -6.57 -7.40 19.20
N GLY A 430 -6.01 -8.43 18.54
CA GLY A 430 -6.76 -9.25 17.58
C GLY A 430 -8.03 -9.86 18.19
N THR A 431 -7.96 -10.31 19.45
CA THR A 431 -9.14 -10.85 20.14
C THR A 431 -10.27 -9.82 20.34
N ASP A 432 -9.94 -8.53 20.46
CA ASP A 432 -10.95 -7.48 20.57
C ASP A 432 -11.50 -7.09 19.20
N PHE A 433 -10.65 -7.09 18.18
CA PHE A 433 -11.06 -6.95 16.78
C PHE A 433 -12.10 -8.01 16.39
N ASP A 434 -11.82 -9.28 16.68
CA ASP A 434 -12.73 -10.40 16.40
C ASP A 434 -14.06 -10.28 17.15
N LYS A 435 -14.02 -9.93 18.45
CA LYS A 435 -15.23 -9.72 19.26
C LYS A 435 -16.11 -8.60 18.71
N ILE A 436 -15.52 -7.52 18.21
CA ILE A 436 -16.28 -6.39 17.65
C ILE A 436 -16.94 -6.81 16.34
N LEU A 437 -16.20 -7.48 15.45
CA LEU A 437 -16.75 -8.03 14.20
C LEU A 437 -17.87 -9.03 14.47
N GLN A 438 -17.66 -9.98 15.38
CA GLN A 438 -18.66 -11.00 15.74
C GLN A 438 -19.97 -10.39 16.25
N ARG A 439 -19.91 -9.33 17.06
CA ARG A 439 -21.12 -8.63 17.55
C ARG A 439 -21.99 -8.04 16.45
N VAL A 440 -21.38 -7.67 15.32
CA VAL A 440 -22.07 -7.02 14.20
C VAL A 440 -22.64 -8.08 13.26
N THR A 441 -21.92 -9.20 13.08
CA THR A 441 -22.28 -10.27 12.14
C THR A 441 -23.35 -11.21 12.70
N THR A 442 -23.45 -11.35 14.02
CA THR A 442 -24.55 -12.04 14.71
C THR A 442 -25.29 -11.09 15.65
N PRO A 443 -26.25 -10.29 15.15
CA PRO A 443 -27.11 -9.49 16.01
C PRO A 443 -28.05 -10.42 16.80
N ILE A 444 -27.58 -10.89 17.95
CA ILE A 444 -28.44 -11.54 18.94
C ILE A 444 -29.48 -10.50 19.32
N ILE A 445 -30.76 -10.74 19.01
CA ILE A 445 -31.87 -9.93 19.53
C ILE A 445 -31.82 -10.11 21.05
N PRO A 446 -31.38 -9.11 21.84
CA PRO A 446 -31.08 -9.36 23.23
C PRO A 446 -32.39 -9.52 24.00
N ASN A 447 -32.48 -10.54 24.84
CA ASN A 447 -33.63 -10.75 25.72
C ASN A 447 -33.81 -9.53 26.64
N GLN A 448 -35.00 -8.92 26.64
CA GLN A 448 -35.29 -7.80 27.54
C GLN A 448 -35.48 -8.31 28.97
N ILE A 449 -34.79 -7.69 29.93
CA ILE A 449 -34.76 -8.14 31.33
C ILE A 449 -34.91 -6.98 32.32
N SER A 450 -35.37 -7.31 33.52
CA SER A 450 -35.34 -6.44 34.70
C SER A 450 -34.15 -6.80 35.58
N LEU A 451 -33.32 -5.81 35.94
CA LEU A 451 -32.15 -5.98 36.80
C LEU A 451 -32.48 -5.54 38.23
N ASP A 452 -32.43 -6.48 39.19
CA ASP A 452 -32.43 -6.15 40.62
C ASP A 452 -30.99 -5.88 41.10
N ILE A 453 -30.72 -4.67 41.58
CA ILE A 453 -29.37 -4.27 42.02
C ILE A 453 -28.92 -4.93 43.32
N ARG A 454 -29.85 -5.50 44.12
CA ARG A 454 -29.52 -6.22 45.36
C ARG A 454 -28.96 -7.60 45.07
N ILE A 455 -29.56 -8.29 44.09
CA ILE A 455 -29.26 -9.68 43.74
C ILE A 455 -29.08 -9.78 42.21
N PRO A 456 -28.02 -9.15 41.66
CA PRO A 456 -27.71 -9.26 40.24
C PRO A 456 -27.38 -10.71 39.85
N ASP A 457 -27.96 -11.19 38.75
CA ASP A 457 -27.73 -12.56 38.25
C ASP A 457 -26.48 -12.62 37.35
N GLU A 458 -25.46 -13.36 37.79
CA GLU A 458 -24.19 -13.55 37.06
C GLU A 458 -24.36 -14.32 35.74
N ARG A 459 -25.49 -15.01 35.55
CA ARG A 459 -25.80 -15.65 34.27
C ARG A 459 -26.10 -14.62 33.20
N ILE A 460 -26.66 -13.47 33.56
CA ILE A 460 -27.11 -12.42 32.63
C ILE A 460 -26.26 -11.14 32.69
N CYS A 461 -25.40 -10.98 33.70
CA CYS A 461 -24.52 -9.82 33.89
C CYS A 461 -23.09 -10.25 34.27
N ARG A 462 -22.10 -9.44 33.90
CA ARG A 462 -20.77 -9.41 34.54
C ARG A 462 -20.84 -8.50 35.77
N ILE A 463 -20.30 -8.97 36.89
CA ILE A 463 -20.26 -8.21 38.14
C ILE A 463 -18.80 -8.00 38.54
N GLU A 464 -18.43 -6.74 38.78
CA GLU A 464 -17.12 -6.36 39.31
C GLU A 464 -17.34 -5.66 40.65
N ASN A 465 -16.81 -6.25 41.71
CA ASN A 465 -16.85 -5.66 43.04
C ASN A 465 -15.51 -4.96 43.32
N THR A 466 -15.54 -3.80 43.95
CA THR A 466 -14.37 -3.01 44.32
C THR A 466 -14.48 -2.55 45.78
N GLY A 467 -13.35 -2.59 46.49
CA GLY A 467 -13.28 -2.35 47.93
C GLY A 467 -13.41 -3.63 48.75
N ASP A 468 -12.89 -3.59 49.96
CA ASP A 468 -13.03 -4.66 50.96
C ASP A 468 -13.41 -4.00 52.31
N PRO A 469 -14.52 -4.30 52.97
CA PRO A 469 -15.70 -4.90 52.36
C PRO A 469 -16.13 -4.12 51.11
N VAL A 470 -16.78 -4.81 50.18
CA VAL A 470 -17.22 -4.24 48.89
C VAL A 470 -18.00 -2.95 49.10
N CYS A 471 -17.50 -1.86 48.53
CA CYS A 471 -18.10 -0.52 48.63
C CYS A 471 -18.58 0.02 47.29
N GLU A 472 -18.18 -0.64 46.19
CA GLU A 472 -18.62 -0.34 44.83
C GLU A 472 -18.84 -1.66 44.08
N ARG A 473 -19.97 -1.78 43.39
CA ARG A 473 -20.34 -2.92 42.55
C ARG A 473 -20.73 -2.41 41.18
N VAL A 474 -19.99 -2.80 40.16
CA VAL A 474 -20.26 -2.51 38.77
C VAL A 474 -20.94 -3.72 38.14
N ILE A 475 -22.14 -3.51 37.60
CA ILE A 475 -22.94 -4.52 36.93
C ILE A 475 -23.04 -4.14 35.46
N ILE A 476 -22.58 -5.04 34.59
CA ILE A 476 -22.57 -4.87 33.13
C ILE A 476 -23.37 -6.02 32.52
N PRO A 477 -24.55 -5.77 31.95
CA PRO A 477 -25.33 -6.81 31.27
C PRO A 477 -24.50 -7.50 30.18
N LYS A 478 -24.62 -8.83 30.06
CA LYS A 478 -24.03 -9.57 28.96
C LYS A 478 -24.72 -9.19 27.65
N ASN A 479 -24.01 -9.32 26.54
CA ASN A 479 -24.48 -8.82 25.24
C ASN A 479 -25.81 -9.44 24.77
N GLU A 480 -26.16 -10.65 25.25
CA GLU A 480 -27.43 -11.33 24.95
C GLU A 480 -28.65 -10.75 25.68
N TYR A 481 -28.47 -9.76 26.57
CA TYR A 481 -29.53 -9.21 27.41
C TYR A 481 -29.62 -7.69 27.33
N ARG A 482 -30.84 -7.15 27.28
CA ARG A 482 -31.13 -5.71 27.36
C ARG A 482 -31.86 -5.40 28.66
N VAL A 483 -31.18 -4.72 29.57
CA VAL A 483 -31.81 -4.24 30.82
C VAL A 483 -32.70 -3.03 30.52
N THR A 484 -34.02 -3.25 30.49
CA THR A 484 -35.03 -2.22 30.26
C THR A 484 -35.68 -1.72 31.56
N LYS A 485 -35.43 -2.39 32.68
CA LYS A 485 -35.91 -2.00 34.01
C LYS A 485 -34.85 -2.25 35.07
N VAL A 486 -34.68 -1.32 36.00
CA VAL A 486 -33.78 -1.46 37.15
C VAL A 486 -34.59 -1.30 38.43
N THR A 487 -34.47 -2.29 39.32
CA THR A 487 -35.18 -2.34 40.59
C THR A 487 -34.22 -2.48 41.76
N ASP A 488 -34.69 -2.08 42.93
CA ASP A 488 -34.10 -2.36 44.24
C ASP A 488 -35.10 -3.22 45.01
N GLY A 489 -35.01 -4.54 44.86
CA GLY A 489 -36.09 -5.45 45.24
C GLY A 489 -37.39 -5.15 44.49
N LYS A 490 -38.46 -4.82 45.24
CA LYS A 490 -39.79 -4.47 44.68
C LYS A 490 -39.89 -3.03 44.16
N ASN A 491 -38.94 -2.16 44.50
CA ASN A 491 -39.00 -0.74 44.15
C ASN A 491 -38.39 -0.52 42.76
N THR A 492 -39.16 0.05 41.83
CA THR A 492 -38.63 0.44 40.51
C THR A 492 -37.85 1.74 40.63
N ILE A 493 -36.57 1.71 40.25
CA ILE A 493 -35.68 2.88 40.27
C ILE A 493 -35.71 3.59 38.92
N TRP A 494 -35.68 2.80 37.85
CA TRP A 494 -35.66 3.29 36.48
C TRP A 494 -36.34 2.27 35.55
N GLU A 495 -37.07 2.80 34.56
CA GLU A 495 -37.72 2.01 33.52
C GLU A 495 -37.53 2.72 32.19
N ALA A 496 -37.24 1.94 31.15
CA ALA A 496 -36.94 2.45 29.82
C ALA A 496 -38.17 3.06 29.16
N SER A 497 -37.96 4.19 28.47
CA SER A 497 -38.91 4.73 27.51
C SER A 497 -38.40 4.41 26.10
N GLY A 498 -39.10 3.58 25.33
CA GLY A 498 -38.70 3.19 23.96
C GLY A 498 -37.60 2.13 23.93
N ASP A 499 -36.57 2.34 23.11
CA ASP A 499 -35.45 1.43 22.82
C ASP A 499 -34.26 1.53 23.81
N LYS A 500 -34.40 2.38 24.83
CA LYS A 500 -33.36 2.61 25.84
C LYS A 500 -33.10 1.36 26.66
N HIS A 501 -31.83 1.08 26.94
CA HIS A 501 -31.41 0.01 27.83
C HIS A 501 -30.15 0.42 28.60
N ILE A 502 -29.93 -0.19 29.76
CA ILE A 502 -28.76 0.07 30.59
C ILE A 502 -27.53 -0.64 30.01
N LEU A 503 -26.44 0.12 29.85
CA LEU A 503 -25.13 -0.39 29.45
C LEU A 503 -24.26 -0.74 30.67
N LYS A 504 -24.45 -0.01 31.77
CA LYS A 504 -23.69 -0.18 33.01
C LYS A 504 -24.48 0.38 34.18
N ALA A 505 -24.54 -0.36 35.29
CA ALA A 505 -25.02 0.12 36.58
C ALA A 505 -23.88 0.06 37.60
N THR A 506 -23.55 1.18 38.23
CA THR A 506 -22.58 1.23 39.34
C THR A 506 -23.33 1.48 40.64
N VAL A 507 -23.35 0.49 41.52
CA VAL A 507 -23.99 0.52 42.84
C VAL A 507 -22.92 0.80 43.89
N TYR A 508 -23.16 1.78 44.76
CA TYR A 508 -22.30 2.04 45.91
C TYR A 508 -22.95 1.48 47.17
N LEU A 509 -22.18 0.71 47.92
CA LEU A 509 -22.64 -0.08 49.06
C LEU A 509 -22.08 0.50 50.36
N GLU A 510 -22.95 0.71 51.36
CA GLU A 510 -22.54 0.97 52.74
C GLU A 510 -22.99 -0.22 53.58
N ASN A 511 -22.05 -0.93 54.21
CA ASN A 511 -22.31 -2.17 54.95
C ASN A 511 -23.11 -3.22 54.16
N GLY A 512 -22.81 -3.36 52.86
CA GLY A 512 -23.47 -4.31 51.96
C GLY A 512 -24.85 -3.88 51.44
N GLN A 513 -25.37 -2.70 51.83
CA GLN A 513 -26.65 -2.18 51.36
C GLN A 513 -26.46 -1.08 50.29
N PRO A 514 -27.25 -1.09 49.19
CA PRO A 514 -27.21 -0.03 48.17
C PRO A 514 -27.62 1.34 48.73
N VAL A 515 -26.75 2.33 48.59
CA VAL A 515 -27.02 3.71 49.05
C VAL A 515 -26.94 4.76 47.93
N LEU A 516 -26.13 4.51 46.90
CA LEU A 516 -26.04 5.35 45.69
C LEU A 516 -26.01 4.45 44.45
N LEU A 517 -26.50 4.98 43.33
CA LEU A 517 -26.57 4.26 42.06
C LEU A 517 -26.29 5.21 40.91
N THR A 518 -25.43 4.79 40.00
CA THR A 518 -25.19 5.43 38.71
C THR A 518 -25.66 4.49 37.61
N LEU A 519 -26.59 4.95 36.76
CA LEU A 519 -27.06 4.24 35.59
C LEU A 519 -26.54 4.91 34.33
N LYS A 520 -25.87 4.16 33.47
CA LYS A 520 -25.42 4.61 32.15
C LYS A 520 -26.26 3.95 31.06
N HIS A 521 -26.90 4.77 30.24
CA HIS A 521 -27.57 4.34 29.02
C HIS A 521 -27.14 5.26 27.87
N SER A 522 -26.69 4.70 26.74
CA SER A 522 -26.10 5.48 25.64
C SER A 522 -24.99 6.44 26.15
N ASN A 523 -25.04 7.73 25.80
CA ASN A 523 -24.15 8.77 26.30
C ASN A 523 -24.69 9.53 27.52
N VAL A 524 -25.73 9.01 28.19
CA VAL A 524 -26.37 9.66 29.33
C VAL A 524 -26.09 8.89 30.61
N GLU A 525 -25.63 9.60 31.63
CA GLU A 525 -25.44 9.09 32.98
C GLU A 525 -26.51 9.69 33.90
N ARG A 526 -27.15 8.83 34.71
CA ARG A 526 -28.15 9.24 35.71
C ARG A 526 -27.75 8.74 37.08
N ASN A 527 -27.67 9.68 38.02
CA ASN A 527 -27.29 9.41 39.40
C ASN A 527 -28.51 9.41 40.31
N TYR A 528 -28.58 8.43 41.21
CA TYR A 528 -29.66 8.25 42.16
C TYR A 528 -29.10 8.04 43.57
N LYS A 529 -29.85 8.51 44.56
CA LYS A 529 -29.55 8.32 45.98
C LYS A 529 -30.73 7.65 46.67
N PHE A 530 -30.41 6.65 47.49
CA PHE A 530 -31.37 6.11 48.43
C PHE A 530 -31.43 6.99 49.68
N SER A 531 -32.62 7.48 50.03
CA SER A 531 -32.88 8.14 51.31
C SER A 531 -34.36 8.05 51.68
N ASN A 532 -34.63 7.93 52.98
CA ASN A 532 -36.00 7.84 53.51
C ASN A 532 -36.81 6.71 52.84
N GLY A 533 -36.18 5.55 52.63
CA GLY A 533 -36.83 4.37 52.06
C GLY A 533 -37.10 4.42 50.55
N SER A 534 -36.67 5.48 49.83
CA SER A 534 -36.91 5.62 48.39
C SER A 534 -35.69 6.08 47.61
N TRP A 535 -35.65 5.73 46.32
CA TRP A 535 -34.64 6.20 45.39
C TRP A 535 -35.07 7.53 44.77
N SER A 536 -34.18 8.52 44.80
CA SER A 536 -34.41 9.83 44.20
C SER A 536 -33.28 10.20 43.26
N LYS A 537 -33.61 10.78 42.11
CA LYS A 537 -32.63 11.26 41.13
C LYS A 537 -31.86 12.46 41.71
N VAL A 538 -30.54 12.45 41.57
CA VAL A 538 -29.68 13.55 41.99
C VAL A 538 -29.40 14.46 40.80
N SER A 539 -29.72 15.75 40.91
CA SER A 539 -29.53 16.73 39.83
C SER A 539 -28.11 17.27 39.71
N CYS A 540 -27.37 17.43 40.82
CA CYS A 540 -25.96 17.88 40.78
C CYS A 540 -24.98 16.71 40.94
N ASN A 541 -24.21 16.42 39.89
CA ASN A 541 -23.09 15.47 39.93
C ASN A 541 -22.07 15.82 41.03
N CYS A 542 -21.88 17.12 41.31
CA CYS A 542 -21.03 17.61 42.38
C CYS A 542 -21.41 17.04 43.78
N THR A 543 -22.70 16.93 44.07
CA THR A 543 -23.21 16.42 45.34
C THR A 543 -23.12 14.90 45.42
N PHE A 544 -23.33 14.23 44.29
CA PHE A 544 -23.20 12.78 44.18
C PHE A 544 -21.73 12.34 44.38
N ASN A 545 -20.80 12.93 43.64
CA ASN A 545 -19.37 12.61 43.70
C ASN A 545 -18.78 12.82 45.09
N ARG A 546 -19.24 13.84 45.82
CA ARG A 546 -18.82 14.08 47.22
C ARG A 546 -19.22 12.93 48.14
N LYS A 547 -20.43 12.39 47.97
CA LYS A 547 -20.93 11.26 48.77
C LYS A 547 -20.21 9.96 48.41
N VAL A 548 -19.93 9.73 47.13
CA VAL A 548 -19.12 8.59 46.68
C VAL A 548 -17.71 8.63 47.30
N LYS A 549 -17.03 9.79 47.26
CA LYS A 549 -15.71 9.97 47.88
C LYS A 549 -15.75 9.72 49.40
N GLY A 550 -16.75 10.26 50.10
CA GLY A 550 -16.92 10.04 51.53
C GLY A 550 -17.12 8.57 51.90
N LEU A 551 -17.90 7.83 51.10
CA LEU A 551 -18.15 6.41 51.29
C LEU A 551 -16.88 5.56 51.05
N LYS A 552 -16.15 5.82 49.96
CA LYS A 552 -14.88 5.12 49.68
C LYS A 552 -13.81 5.40 50.74
N GLY A 553 -13.74 6.62 51.27
CA GLY A 553 -12.78 6.99 52.32
C GLY A 553 -12.99 6.24 53.64
N ARG A 554 -14.24 6.02 54.05
CA ARG A 554 -14.57 5.25 55.28
C ARG A 554 -14.16 3.78 55.18
N VAL A 555 -14.27 3.19 53.99
CA VAL A 555 -13.93 1.78 53.74
C VAL A 555 -12.42 1.59 53.65
N ALA A 556 -11.69 2.50 52.98
CA ALA A 556 -10.23 2.44 52.86
C ALA A 556 -9.49 2.45 54.23
N SER A 557 -10.05 3.13 55.24
CA SER A 557 -9.49 3.15 56.59
C SER A 557 -9.55 1.80 57.31
N LYS A 558 -10.43 0.88 56.89
CA LYS A 558 -10.63 -0.44 57.50
C LYS A 558 -9.80 -1.55 56.83
N VAL A 559 -9.34 -1.34 55.58
CA VAL A 559 -8.57 -2.29 54.74
C VAL A 559 -7.07 -2.22 54.93
N MET A 560 -6.54 -1.05 55.31
CA MET A 560 -5.10 -0.79 55.31
C MET A 560 -4.31 -1.76 56.23
N ASP A 561 -4.95 -2.36 57.23
CA ASP A 561 -4.35 -3.28 58.20
C ASP A 561 -4.15 -4.72 57.63
N GLU A 562 -4.85 -5.12 56.57
CA GLU A 562 -4.78 -6.50 56.02
C GLU A 562 -3.79 -6.66 54.84
N ARG A 563 -3.50 -5.60 54.09
CA ARG A 563 -2.69 -5.66 52.85
C ARG A 563 -1.17 -5.82 53.03
N LYS A 564 -0.64 -5.65 54.25
CA LYS A 564 0.81 -5.75 54.54
C LYS A 564 1.19 -7.03 55.29
N THR A 565 0.44 -8.11 55.10
CA THR A 565 0.61 -9.37 55.83
C THR A 565 0.98 -10.52 54.88
N ILE A 566 2.02 -11.29 55.22
CA ILE A 566 2.38 -12.53 54.50
C ILE A 566 1.66 -13.71 55.14
N ASP A 567 1.00 -14.52 54.34
CA ASP A 567 0.34 -15.76 54.78
C ASP A 567 1.15 -16.98 54.31
N VAL A 568 1.87 -17.64 55.23
CA VAL A 568 2.78 -18.74 54.89
C VAL A 568 2.06 -20.01 54.40
N ASN A 569 0.72 -20.07 54.51
CA ASN A 569 -0.10 -21.13 53.91
C ASN A 569 -0.51 -20.85 52.47
N LYS A 570 -0.41 -19.60 52.00
CA LYS A 570 -0.80 -19.23 50.64
C LYS A 570 0.43 -19.15 49.76
N ARG A 571 0.50 -20.04 48.77
CA ARG A 571 1.57 -20.09 47.75
C ARG A 571 1.42 -19.02 46.67
N GLU A 572 0.24 -18.43 46.55
CA GLU A 572 -0.05 -17.39 45.55
C GLU A 572 -0.59 -16.14 46.24
N SER A 573 0.04 -15.00 45.94
CA SER A 573 -0.35 -13.69 46.45
C SER A 573 0.10 -12.60 45.49
N THR A 574 -0.64 -11.50 45.43
CA THR A 574 -0.20 -10.29 44.71
C THR A 574 0.87 -9.52 45.48
N PHE A 575 1.01 -9.75 46.79
CA PHE A 575 1.91 -9.03 47.71
C PHE A 575 3.31 -9.67 47.85
N TYR A 576 3.45 -10.97 47.59
CA TYR A 576 4.72 -11.69 47.66
C TYR A 576 4.76 -12.80 46.61
N SER A 577 5.97 -13.15 46.16
CA SER A 577 6.22 -14.39 45.43
C SER A 577 6.80 -15.44 46.38
N CYS A 578 6.72 -16.71 46.02
CA CYS A 578 7.46 -17.76 46.71
C CYS A 578 8.27 -18.62 45.73
N SER A 579 9.39 -19.15 46.22
CA SER A 579 10.21 -20.14 45.53
C SER A 579 10.36 -21.37 46.42
N GLU A 580 10.27 -22.55 45.81
CA GLU A 580 10.40 -23.83 46.51
C GLU A 580 11.73 -24.49 46.11
N TYR A 581 12.45 -25.00 47.10
CA TYR A 581 13.70 -25.71 46.92
C TYR A 581 13.95 -26.66 48.10
N ILE A 582 14.98 -27.49 48.01
CA ILE A 582 15.37 -28.41 49.08
C ILE A 582 16.61 -27.84 49.77
N GLU A 583 16.51 -27.56 51.07
CA GLU A 583 17.62 -27.09 51.91
C GLU A 583 17.99 -28.20 52.87
N CYS A 584 19.20 -28.76 52.76
CA CYS A 584 19.66 -29.89 53.59
C CYS A 584 18.66 -31.07 53.62
N GLY A 585 18.07 -31.42 52.47
CA GLY A 585 17.08 -32.51 52.39
C GLY A 585 15.66 -32.14 52.85
N ILE A 586 15.43 -30.93 53.38
CA ILE A 586 14.12 -30.46 53.84
C ILE A 586 13.45 -29.56 52.78
N PRO A 587 12.22 -29.89 52.33
CA PRO A 587 11.42 -29.00 51.50
C PRO A 587 11.26 -27.62 52.14
N THR A 588 11.71 -26.59 51.44
CA THR A 588 11.78 -25.22 51.93
C THR A 588 11.09 -24.27 50.96
N VAL A 589 10.29 -23.36 51.51
CA VAL A 589 9.62 -22.30 50.74
C VAL A 589 10.12 -20.95 51.22
N SER A 590 10.76 -20.21 50.31
CA SER A 590 11.17 -18.83 50.55
C SER A 590 10.09 -17.88 50.06
N PHE A 591 9.76 -16.87 50.86
CA PHE A 591 8.79 -15.84 50.53
C PHE A 591 9.50 -14.50 50.31
N THR A 592 9.31 -13.93 49.11
CA THR A 592 9.89 -12.65 48.72
C THR A 592 8.77 -11.60 48.63
N PRO A 593 8.64 -10.70 49.63
CA PRO A 593 7.65 -9.64 49.57
C PRO A 593 8.00 -8.62 48.49
N ARG A 594 6.95 -8.06 47.86
CA ARG A 594 7.07 -6.99 46.86
C ARG A 594 7.04 -5.59 47.48
N GLU A 595 6.60 -5.49 48.73
CA GLU A 595 6.48 -4.24 49.50
C GLU A 595 6.82 -4.50 51.00
N LYS A 596 6.74 -3.46 51.85
CA LYS A 596 7.07 -3.59 53.28
C LYS A 596 6.06 -4.43 54.05
N VAL A 597 6.55 -5.26 54.96
CA VAL A 597 5.76 -6.26 55.71
C VAL A 597 5.46 -5.77 57.13
N MET A 598 4.22 -5.93 57.58
CA MET A 598 3.74 -5.63 58.94
C MET A 598 3.47 -6.86 59.79
N ALA A 599 3.09 -7.98 59.17
CA ALA A 599 2.82 -9.21 59.90
C ALA A 599 3.05 -10.46 59.05
N ILE A 600 3.24 -11.58 59.74
CA ILE A 600 3.32 -12.93 59.18
C ILE A 600 2.26 -13.78 59.87
N LYS A 601 1.49 -14.55 59.09
CA LYS A 601 0.44 -15.43 59.58
C LYS A 601 0.45 -16.79 58.88
N ASP A 602 -0.19 -17.76 59.51
CA ASP A 602 -0.49 -19.09 58.99
C ASP A 602 -2.03 -19.22 58.98
N GLY A 603 -2.64 -18.94 57.82
CA GLY A 603 -4.09 -18.86 57.66
C GLY A 603 -4.73 -17.74 58.50
N HIS A 604 -5.42 -18.12 59.59
CA HIS A 604 -6.03 -17.18 60.53
C HIS A 604 -5.14 -16.88 61.75
N ASN A 605 -4.05 -17.64 61.96
CA ASN A 605 -3.18 -17.51 63.12
C ASN A 605 -2.04 -16.54 62.83
N ILE A 606 -1.95 -15.43 63.57
CA ILE A 606 -0.82 -14.51 63.47
C ILE A 606 0.40 -15.16 64.11
N ILE A 607 1.48 -15.30 63.35
CA ILE A 607 2.77 -15.84 63.83
C ILE A 607 3.58 -14.72 64.49
N HIS A 608 3.68 -13.58 63.81
CA HIS A 608 4.42 -12.43 64.29
C HIS A 608 3.88 -11.13 63.70
N ARG A 609 3.85 -10.06 64.50
CA ARG A 609 3.55 -8.68 64.07
C ARG A 609 4.74 -7.80 64.38
N PHE A 610 5.26 -7.12 63.36
CA PHE A 610 6.38 -6.19 63.53
C PHE A 610 5.88 -4.88 64.14
N GLU A 611 6.70 -4.25 65.00
CA GLU A 611 6.38 -2.94 65.58
C GLU A 611 6.32 -1.83 64.52
N LYS A 612 7.08 -2.00 63.42
CA LYS A 612 7.13 -1.11 62.26
C LYS A 612 7.26 -1.92 60.98
N GLU A 613 6.90 -1.32 59.86
CA GLU A 613 7.04 -1.89 58.53
C GLU A 613 8.50 -2.29 58.25
N VAL A 614 8.70 -3.57 57.94
CA VAL A 614 10.01 -4.14 57.64
C VAL A 614 10.20 -4.24 56.13
N GLU A 615 11.35 -3.81 55.65
CA GLU A 615 11.71 -3.79 54.24
C GLU A 615 12.58 -5.00 53.91
N ASN A 616 12.24 -5.71 52.83
CA ASN A 616 12.96 -6.89 52.32
C ASN A 616 13.32 -7.97 53.36
N PRO A 617 12.38 -8.45 54.22
CA PRO A 617 12.68 -9.57 55.10
C PRO A 617 12.88 -10.88 54.30
N THR A 618 13.87 -11.66 54.69
CA THR A 618 14.06 -13.04 54.22
C THR A 618 13.20 -13.97 55.08
N ILE A 619 12.19 -14.60 54.49
CA ILE A 619 11.25 -15.47 55.21
C ILE A 619 11.30 -16.86 54.60
N ARG A 620 11.72 -17.87 55.38
CA ARG A 620 11.86 -19.26 54.95
C ARG A 620 11.03 -20.19 55.82
N LEU A 621 10.15 -20.96 55.19
CA LEU A 621 9.34 -22.00 55.82
C LEU A 621 9.91 -23.36 55.45
N HIS A 622 10.39 -24.10 56.43
CA HIS A 622 10.87 -25.47 56.28
C HIS A 622 9.77 -26.45 56.70
N VAL A 623 9.42 -27.38 55.81
CA VAL A 623 8.31 -28.33 56.02
C VAL A 623 8.81 -29.76 55.86
N ALA A 624 8.84 -30.49 56.97
CA ALA A 624 9.03 -31.94 57.00
C ALA A 624 7.73 -32.62 57.47
N LYS A 625 7.63 -33.94 57.28
CA LYS A 625 6.41 -34.73 57.55
C LYS A 625 5.79 -34.50 58.94
N TYR A 626 6.61 -34.19 59.95
CA TYR A 626 6.18 -33.98 61.34
C TYR A 626 6.62 -32.64 61.93
N LEU A 627 7.12 -31.70 61.11
CA LEU A 627 7.73 -30.48 61.59
C LEU A 627 7.53 -29.32 60.61
N LYS A 628 7.09 -28.16 61.11
CA LYS A 628 7.21 -26.88 60.39
C LYS A 628 8.06 -25.92 61.22
N LEU A 629 9.08 -25.37 60.58
CA LEU A 629 9.93 -24.34 61.15
C LEU A 629 9.89 -23.08 60.27
N LEU A 630 9.88 -21.91 60.89
CA LEU A 630 9.92 -20.63 60.19
C LEU A 630 11.15 -19.83 60.63
N ALA A 631 11.97 -19.41 59.69
CA ALA A 631 13.07 -18.48 59.91
C ALA A 631 12.76 -17.14 59.23
N VAL A 632 12.92 -16.04 59.97
CA VAL A 632 12.70 -14.67 59.48
C VAL A 632 13.94 -13.84 59.79
N SER A 633 14.56 -13.25 58.77
CA SER A 633 15.72 -12.37 58.91
C SER A 633 15.45 -11.00 58.28
N TYR A 634 15.77 -9.91 58.97
CA TYR A 634 15.61 -8.56 58.43
C TYR A 634 16.56 -7.53 59.05
N LEU A 635 16.79 -6.43 58.33
CA LEU A 635 17.60 -5.31 58.81
C LEU A 635 16.73 -4.32 59.59
N GLN A 636 17.09 -4.06 60.85
CA GLN A 636 16.45 -3.01 61.64
C GLN A 636 17.28 -1.73 61.56
N HIS A 637 16.74 -0.71 60.88
CA HIS A 637 17.37 0.61 60.80
C HIS A 637 17.19 1.38 62.10
N ASN A 638 18.29 1.59 62.82
CA ASN A 638 18.30 2.37 64.05
C ASN A 638 18.95 3.75 63.77
N ARG A 639 18.24 4.85 64.03
CA ARG A 639 18.71 6.21 63.68
C ARG A 639 20.02 6.64 64.36
N PHE A 640 20.51 5.87 65.33
CA PHE A 640 21.67 6.24 66.15
C PHE A 640 22.68 5.09 66.37
N LYS A 641 22.56 3.93 65.68
CA LYS A 641 23.51 2.80 65.74
C LYS A 641 23.61 2.08 64.39
N SER A 642 24.67 1.31 64.16
CA SER A 642 24.83 0.44 62.98
C SER A 642 23.60 -0.45 62.78
N ASN A 643 23.21 -0.69 61.53
CA ASN A 643 22.09 -1.57 61.18
C ASN A 643 22.30 -2.94 61.82
N ALA A 644 21.33 -3.42 62.60
CA ALA A 644 21.36 -4.73 63.22
C ALA A 644 20.49 -5.71 62.42
N THR A 645 21.03 -6.88 62.09
CA THR A 645 20.26 -7.99 61.52
C THR A 645 19.53 -8.70 62.63
N ILE A 646 18.20 -8.75 62.56
CA ILE A 646 17.35 -9.48 63.49
C ILE A 646 16.98 -10.82 62.85
N ASN A 647 17.23 -11.92 63.57
CA ASN A 647 16.84 -13.27 63.17
C ASN A 647 15.82 -13.81 64.17
N LEU A 648 14.62 -14.13 63.70
CA LEU A 648 13.54 -14.73 64.46
C LEU A 648 13.32 -16.16 63.97
N HIS A 649 13.09 -17.07 64.90
CA HIS A 649 12.86 -18.49 64.61
C HIS A 649 11.59 -18.95 65.31
N PHE A 650 10.79 -19.77 64.62
CA PHE A 650 9.55 -20.29 65.17
C PHE A 650 9.40 -21.79 64.86
N GLU A 651 8.82 -22.53 65.81
CA GLU A 651 8.35 -23.90 65.61
C GLU A 651 6.83 -23.94 65.60
N ASN A 652 6.26 -24.81 64.77
CA ASN A 652 4.84 -25.15 64.85
C ASN A 652 4.66 -26.49 65.55
N VAL A 653 4.02 -26.47 66.72
CA VAL A 653 3.71 -27.66 67.51
C VAL A 653 2.19 -27.78 67.59
N HIS A 654 1.63 -28.81 66.93
CA HIS A 654 0.19 -29.07 66.85
C HIS A 654 -0.65 -27.88 66.33
N GLY A 655 -0.16 -27.17 65.31
CA GLY A 655 -0.86 -26.02 64.72
C GLY A 655 -0.64 -24.69 65.44
N ILE A 656 0.11 -24.69 66.56
CA ILE A 656 0.42 -23.49 67.34
C ILE A 656 1.88 -23.08 67.07
N TRP A 657 2.08 -21.84 66.65
CA TRP A 657 3.40 -21.25 66.44
C TRP A 657 3.98 -20.72 67.75
N ARG A 658 5.26 -21.04 68.01
CA ARG A 658 6.01 -20.56 69.17
C ARG A 658 7.35 -20.00 68.72
N SER A 659 7.75 -18.87 69.29
CA SER A 659 9.10 -18.34 69.11
C SER A 659 10.10 -19.25 69.82
N ILE A 660 11.21 -19.55 69.15
CA ILE A 660 12.33 -20.32 69.68
C ILE A 660 13.63 -19.56 69.43
N ASP A 661 14.68 -19.89 70.19
CA ASP A 661 16.01 -19.38 69.93
C ASP A 661 16.68 -20.10 68.75
N HIS A 662 17.85 -19.59 68.34
CA HIS A 662 18.59 -20.10 67.19
C HIS A 662 19.15 -21.51 67.43
N ASP A 663 19.57 -21.81 68.66
CA ASP A 663 20.16 -23.10 69.01
C ASP A 663 19.11 -24.21 68.90
N ARG A 664 17.91 -23.97 69.46
CA ARG A 664 16.77 -24.87 69.34
C ARG A 664 16.31 -25.05 67.90
N PHE A 665 16.28 -23.97 67.12
CA PHE A 665 15.94 -24.05 65.70
C PHE A 665 16.94 -24.95 64.95
N THR A 666 18.24 -24.76 65.21
CA THR A 666 19.32 -25.52 64.56
C THR A 666 19.28 -26.99 64.94
N GLU A 667 19.02 -27.31 66.20
CA GLU A 667 18.81 -28.69 66.69
C GLU A 667 17.65 -29.36 65.94
N LEU A 668 16.47 -28.72 65.92
CA LEU A 668 15.28 -29.26 65.25
C LEU A 668 15.46 -29.40 63.74
N PHE A 669 16.14 -28.44 63.11
CA PHE A 669 16.43 -28.46 61.69
C PHE A 669 17.38 -29.61 61.34
N ARG A 670 18.45 -29.80 62.13
CA ARG A 670 19.39 -30.91 61.96
C ARG A 670 18.71 -32.27 62.18
N ASP A 671 17.95 -32.43 63.26
CA ASP A 671 17.25 -33.67 63.56
C ASP A 671 16.26 -34.06 62.44
N ALA A 672 15.57 -33.09 61.85
CA ALA A 672 14.69 -33.30 60.71
C ALA A 672 15.47 -33.70 59.44
N SER A 673 16.59 -33.05 59.18
CA SER A 673 17.49 -33.37 58.06
C SER A 673 18.04 -34.78 58.19
N GLU A 674 18.55 -35.16 59.36
CA GLU A 674 19.13 -36.49 59.62
C GLU A 674 18.08 -37.61 59.48
N LYS A 675 16.86 -37.40 59.98
CA LYS A 675 15.76 -38.37 59.81
C LYS A 675 15.35 -38.54 58.35
N LEU A 676 15.28 -37.47 57.57
CA LEU A 676 14.95 -37.56 56.14
C LEU A 676 16.05 -38.26 55.33
N ILE A 677 17.32 -38.05 55.70
CA ILE A 677 18.46 -38.75 55.10
C ILE A 677 18.41 -40.25 55.47
N ALA A 678 18.08 -40.59 56.72
CA ALA A 678 17.89 -41.98 57.16
C ALA A 678 16.73 -42.66 56.41
N ASP A 679 15.56 -42.02 56.30
CA ASP A 679 14.40 -42.53 55.56
C ASP A 679 14.71 -42.73 54.06
N ALA A 680 15.52 -41.85 53.47
CA ALA A 680 15.96 -41.97 52.08
C ALA A 680 16.94 -43.14 51.88
N LEU A 681 17.87 -43.33 52.81
CA LEU A 681 18.82 -44.46 52.79
C LEU A 681 18.12 -45.81 53.00
N GLU A 682 17.08 -45.87 53.84
CA GLU A 682 16.27 -47.08 54.07
C GLU A 682 15.49 -47.46 52.79
N LYS A 683 14.88 -46.47 52.10
CA LYS A 683 14.25 -46.67 50.79
C LYS A 683 15.23 -47.09 49.70
N ASP A 684 16.45 -46.56 49.72
CA ASP A 684 17.49 -46.96 48.77
C ASP A 684 18.02 -48.37 49.06
N THR A 685 18.06 -48.82 50.32
CA THR A 685 18.42 -50.21 50.66
C THR A 685 17.32 -51.20 50.26
N GLU A 686 16.04 -50.85 50.41
CA GLU A 686 14.92 -51.63 49.87
C GLU A 686 14.93 -51.69 48.34
N ASN A 687 15.23 -50.58 47.66
CA ASN A 687 15.38 -50.54 46.20
C ASN A 687 16.64 -51.25 45.69
N THR A 688 17.74 -51.25 46.45
CA THR A 688 18.99 -51.92 46.08
C THR A 688 18.90 -53.44 46.23
N LEU A 689 18.12 -53.94 47.20
CA LEU A 689 17.77 -55.38 47.29
C LEU A 689 16.86 -55.83 46.13
N ALA A 690 15.98 -54.95 45.63
CA ALA A 690 15.16 -55.21 44.45
C ALA A 690 15.93 -55.12 43.12
N ASN A 691 17.00 -54.30 43.04
CA ASN A 691 17.76 -54.04 41.81
C ASN A 691 19.06 -54.84 41.64
N SER A 692 19.38 -55.79 42.53
CA SER A 692 20.51 -56.74 42.35
C SER A 692 20.32 -57.74 41.18
N ARG A 693 19.25 -57.63 40.39
CA ARG A 693 19.07 -58.29 39.09
C ARG A 693 18.98 -57.29 37.94
N LYS A 694 20.09 -56.61 37.63
CA LYS A 694 20.62 -56.34 36.27
C LYS A 694 21.61 -55.17 36.28
N GLY A 695 22.86 -55.50 35.95
CA GLY A 695 23.68 -54.74 35.00
C GLY A 695 24.07 -53.30 35.33
N SER A 696 25.22 -53.18 35.98
CA SER A 696 26.12 -52.01 36.04
C SER A 696 26.26 -51.25 34.70
N LYS A 697 26.25 -49.90 34.77
CA LYS A 697 27.30 -49.03 34.20
C LYS A 697 27.28 -47.61 34.78
N SER A 698 28.48 -47.07 34.90
CA SER A 698 28.99 -45.95 35.70
C SER A 698 28.58 -44.54 35.26
N LEU A 699 28.34 -43.65 36.24
CA LEU A 699 28.33 -42.19 36.10
C LEU A 699 29.68 -41.62 36.58
N GLU A 700 30.34 -40.81 35.76
CA GLU A 700 31.45 -39.95 36.18
C GLU A 700 30.95 -38.56 36.59
N ARG A 701 31.56 -38.03 37.66
CA ARG A 701 31.38 -36.70 38.25
C ARG A 701 32.36 -35.70 37.63
N SER A 702 31.91 -34.46 37.40
CA SER A 702 32.75 -33.25 37.57
C SER A 702 31.83 -32.09 38.00
N HIS A 703 31.89 -31.60 39.23
CA HIS A 703 32.76 -30.53 39.76
C HIS A 703 32.60 -29.18 39.05
N TYR A 704 31.68 -28.36 39.55
CA TYR A 704 31.84 -26.90 39.58
C TYR A 704 31.60 -26.41 41.01
N LYS A 705 32.66 -25.81 41.57
CA LYS A 705 32.65 -24.99 42.78
C LYS A 705 32.92 -23.54 42.34
N ASP A 706 32.39 -22.65 43.15
CA ASP A 706 32.64 -21.21 43.27
C ASP A 706 31.75 -20.24 42.48
N CYS A 707 30.92 -19.55 43.28
CA CYS A 707 30.08 -18.42 42.95
C CYS A 707 30.93 -17.18 42.68
N THR A 708 30.50 -16.34 41.73
CA THR A 708 30.78 -14.91 41.78
C THR A 708 29.53 -14.11 41.43
N LEU A 709 29.27 -13.12 42.30
CA LEU A 709 28.39 -11.95 42.22
C LEU A 709 27.54 -11.79 40.94
N ALA A 710 26.21 -11.69 41.13
CA ALA A 710 25.30 -11.28 40.07
C ALA A 710 25.76 -9.93 39.45
N PRO A 711 25.82 -9.82 38.12
CA PRO A 711 26.23 -8.58 37.47
C PRO A 711 25.23 -7.44 37.77
N PRO A 712 25.67 -6.18 37.76
CA PRO A 712 24.78 -5.02 37.85
C PRO A 712 23.65 -5.13 36.84
N GLY A 713 22.42 -4.73 37.21
CA GLY A 713 21.20 -4.91 36.41
C GLY A 713 21.12 -4.22 35.04
N ASN A 714 22.24 -3.72 34.50
CA ASN A 714 22.36 -3.07 33.19
C ASN A 714 23.32 -3.82 32.24
N ILE A 715 23.83 -5.00 32.64
CA ILE A 715 24.76 -5.82 31.86
C ILE A 715 24.08 -7.13 31.47
N LEU A 716 24.08 -7.45 30.18
CA LEU A 716 23.63 -8.75 29.66
C LEU A 716 24.85 -9.67 29.52
N ASP A 717 24.92 -10.70 30.37
CA ASP A 717 25.84 -11.83 30.16
C ASP A 717 25.10 -12.94 29.42
N ILE A 718 25.53 -13.21 28.19
CA ILE A 718 24.90 -14.17 27.27
C ILE A 718 24.86 -15.59 27.88
N MET A 719 25.86 -15.98 28.68
CA MET A 719 25.92 -17.33 29.27
C MET A 719 25.15 -17.42 30.59
N ALA A 720 25.19 -16.39 31.43
CA ALA A 720 24.46 -16.38 32.70
C ALA A 720 22.94 -16.19 32.52
N SER A 721 22.52 -15.52 31.45
CA SER A 721 21.11 -15.21 31.17
C SER A 721 20.30 -16.42 30.69
N ILE A 722 20.96 -17.40 30.05
CA ILE A 722 20.38 -18.72 29.72
C ILE A 722 19.96 -19.47 30.99
N VAL A 723 20.66 -19.24 32.11
CA VAL A 723 20.45 -19.95 33.38
C VAL A 723 19.42 -19.26 34.28
N THR A 724 19.21 -17.95 34.15
CA THR A 724 18.50 -17.15 35.15
C THR A 724 17.22 -16.45 34.67
N GLY A 725 16.98 -16.31 33.36
CA GLY A 725 15.72 -15.75 32.83
C GLY A 725 15.42 -14.30 33.24
N MET A 726 16.42 -13.54 33.69
CA MET A 726 16.22 -12.29 34.44
C MET A 726 15.83 -11.04 33.62
N PHE A 727 15.77 -11.10 32.29
CA PHE A 727 15.62 -9.89 31.44
C PHE A 727 14.44 -9.86 30.44
N MET A 728 13.50 -10.81 30.43
CA MET A 728 12.60 -10.96 29.26
C MET A 728 11.11 -10.65 29.52
N ASP A 729 10.47 -9.95 28.56
CA ASP A 729 9.03 -9.94 28.30
C ASP A 729 8.80 -10.71 26.99
N GLY A 730 8.10 -11.86 27.04
CA GLY A 730 7.72 -12.65 25.87
C GLY A 730 8.49 -13.97 25.68
N ASP A 731 7.69 -15.04 25.56
CA ASP A 731 7.92 -16.44 25.19
C ASP A 731 9.05 -17.27 25.83
N ARG A 732 8.65 -18.49 26.22
CA ARG A 732 9.47 -19.55 26.78
C ARG A 732 10.74 -19.77 25.94
N LEU A 733 11.89 -19.86 26.61
CA LEU A 733 13.10 -20.47 26.07
C LEU A 733 12.80 -21.93 25.67
N ASP A 734 12.37 -22.15 24.44
CA ASP A 734 12.44 -23.47 23.81
C ASP A 734 13.84 -23.62 23.20
N LEU A 735 14.67 -24.47 23.81
CA LEU A 735 16.03 -24.82 23.36
C LEU A 735 16.07 -25.57 22.00
N LYS A 736 15.03 -25.41 21.19
CA LYS A 736 14.91 -25.95 19.82
C LYS A 736 15.07 -24.89 18.74
N ASP A 737 14.96 -23.61 19.06
CA ASP A 737 15.18 -22.54 18.08
C ASP A 737 16.67 -22.14 18.02
N PRO A 738 17.24 -21.97 16.81
CA PRO A 738 18.64 -21.58 16.63
C PRO A 738 18.88 -20.09 16.94
N PHE A 739 17.85 -19.30 17.24
CA PHE A 739 17.96 -17.87 17.53
C PHE A 739 17.25 -17.49 18.84
N VAL A 740 17.87 -16.61 19.63
CA VAL A 740 17.30 -16.05 20.86
C VAL A 740 17.20 -14.54 20.72
N LYS A 741 16.04 -13.97 21.03
CA LYS A 741 15.83 -12.53 21.08
C LYS A 741 15.73 -12.05 22.52
N VAL A 742 16.53 -11.06 22.89
CA VAL A 742 16.53 -10.39 24.20
C VAL A 742 16.09 -8.95 24.03
N THR A 743 15.13 -8.49 24.84
CA THR A 743 14.62 -7.10 24.82
C THR A 743 14.69 -6.54 26.23
N PRO A 744 15.37 -5.40 26.48
CA PRO A 744 15.37 -4.76 27.80
C PRO A 744 13.95 -4.35 28.21
N LYS A 745 13.60 -4.50 29.50
CA LYS A 745 12.32 -4.03 30.05
C LYS A 745 12.17 -2.52 29.87
N GLU A 746 10.93 -2.03 29.78
CA GLU A 746 10.62 -0.62 29.46
C GLU A 746 11.33 0.41 30.36
N ASP A 747 11.72 0.03 31.58
CA ASP A 747 12.38 0.86 32.59
C ASP A 747 13.89 0.59 32.78
N GLN A 748 14.49 -0.34 32.03
CA GLN A 748 15.92 -0.69 32.15
C GLN A 748 16.72 -0.28 30.90
N LYS A 749 17.93 0.26 31.11
CA LYS A 749 18.88 0.55 30.03
C LYS A 749 19.97 -0.51 30.01
N LEU A 750 20.04 -1.28 28.93
CA LEU A 750 21.16 -2.18 28.68
C LEU A 750 22.39 -1.37 28.25
N THR A 751 23.45 -1.44 29.04
CA THR A 751 24.69 -0.66 28.84
C THR A 751 25.87 -1.49 28.38
N GLU A 752 25.81 -2.81 28.53
CA GLU A 752 26.90 -3.70 28.12
C GLU A 752 26.36 -5.09 27.80
N ILE A 753 26.93 -5.73 26.79
CA ILE A 753 26.73 -7.13 26.44
C ILE A 753 28.09 -7.83 26.53
N ASN A 754 28.16 -8.91 27.29
CA ASN A 754 29.37 -9.71 27.43
C ASN A 754 29.06 -11.21 27.38
N GLU A 755 30.10 -11.99 27.14
CA GLU A 755 30.05 -13.45 27.23
C GLU A 755 31.25 -13.93 28.02
N SER A 756 31.01 -14.61 29.15
CA SER A 756 32.08 -15.15 30.03
C SER A 756 33.13 -14.09 30.44
N GLY A 757 32.68 -12.84 30.63
CA GLY A 757 33.55 -11.71 30.99
C GLY A 757 34.23 -10.98 29.82
N GLN A 758 34.08 -11.43 28.57
CA GLN A 758 34.52 -10.69 27.39
C GLN A 758 33.45 -9.69 26.95
N CYS A 759 33.78 -8.39 26.96
CA CYS A 759 32.89 -7.33 26.46
C CYS A 759 32.75 -7.42 24.94
N ILE A 760 31.51 -7.61 24.47
CA ILE A 760 31.16 -7.68 23.04
C ILE A 760 30.76 -6.29 22.56
N TRP A 761 29.88 -5.65 23.32
CA TRP A 761 29.42 -4.29 23.05
C TRP A 761 29.23 -3.52 24.35
N ARG A 762 29.53 -2.22 24.33
CA ARG A 762 29.29 -1.29 25.42
C ARG A 762 28.63 -0.03 24.87
N ALA A 763 27.54 0.39 25.50
CA ALA A 763 26.78 1.56 25.12
C ALA A 763 27.61 2.84 25.29
N SER A 764 27.58 3.72 24.30
CA SER A 764 27.95 5.12 24.49
C SER A 764 26.89 5.88 25.30
N GLU A 765 27.18 7.10 25.75
CA GLU A 765 26.24 7.90 26.58
C GLU A 765 24.87 8.05 25.91
N GLU A 766 24.84 8.11 24.58
CA GLU A 766 23.65 8.41 23.79
C GLU A 766 23.00 7.16 23.14
N GLU A 767 23.65 5.99 23.17
CA GLU A 767 23.09 4.75 22.64
C GLU A 767 22.06 4.15 23.61
N LYS A 768 20.90 3.71 23.09
CA LYS A 768 19.92 2.91 23.82
C LYS A 768 19.66 1.59 23.09
N CYS A 769 20.06 0.46 23.65
CA CYS A 769 19.72 -0.84 23.07
C CYS A 769 18.21 -1.12 23.17
N ILE A 770 17.61 -1.53 22.04
CA ILE A 770 16.20 -1.90 21.92
C ILE A 770 16.05 -3.42 21.96
N ALA A 771 16.90 -4.14 21.25
CA ALA A 771 16.85 -5.60 21.18
C ALA A 771 18.22 -6.17 20.80
N VAL A 772 18.44 -7.43 21.17
CA VAL A 772 19.62 -8.23 20.81
C VAL A 772 19.11 -9.56 20.27
N TRP A 773 19.56 -9.97 19.09
CA TRP A 773 19.38 -11.31 18.55
C TRP A 773 20.70 -12.07 18.64
N ILE A 774 20.63 -13.34 19.05
CA ILE A 774 21.79 -14.20 19.25
C ILE A 774 21.52 -15.52 18.51
N ASP A 775 22.35 -15.83 17.52
CA ASP A 775 22.28 -17.08 16.77
C ASP A 775 23.23 -18.11 17.39
N TYR A 776 22.69 -19.29 17.72
CA TYR A 776 23.42 -20.42 18.30
C TYR A 776 23.63 -21.53 17.27
N LYS A 777 24.87 -22.01 17.15
CA LYS A 777 25.21 -23.25 16.43
C LYS A 777 25.81 -24.24 17.42
N ASN A 778 25.23 -25.44 17.52
CA ASN A 778 25.67 -26.49 18.45
C ASN A 778 25.80 -26.00 19.91
N ASN A 779 24.77 -25.30 20.42
CA ASN A 779 24.74 -24.68 21.76
C ASN A 779 25.84 -23.64 22.03
N ASN A 780 26.48 -23.09 21.00
CA ASN A 780 27.45 -22.01 21.12
C ASN A 780 26.96 -20.78 20.34
N ALA A 781 26.96 -19.61 20.98
CA ALA A 781 26.65 -18.34 20.30
C ALA A 781 27.67 -18.08 19.19
N LYS A 782 27.20 -17.76 17.99
CA LYS A 782 28.02 -17.56 16.79
C LYS A 782 27.86 -16.18 16.17
N LEU A 783 26.63 -15.67 16.10
CA LEU A 783 26.34 -14.36 15.54
C LEU A 783 25.48 -13.56 16.53
N ILE A 784 25.66 -12.24 16.54
CA ILE A 784 24.85 -11.31 17.32
C ILE A 784 24.43 -10.15 16.43
N ASP A 785 23.16 -9.76 16.48
CA ASP A 785 22.62 -8.51 15.97
C ASP A 785 22.12 -7.66 17.14
N ILE A 786 22.61 -6.43 17.26
CA ILE A 786 22.18 -5.46 18.27
C ILE A 786 21.45 -4.31 17.60
N LEU A 787 20.17 -4.13 17.91
CA LEU A 787 19.40 -2.95 17.51
C LEU A 787 19.52 -1.84 18.57
N LEU A 788 20.01 -0.70 18.12
CA LEU A 788 20.22 0.51 18.90
C LEU A 788 19.28 1.62 18.45
N PHE A 789 18.79 2.40 19.41
CA PHE A 789 18.06 3.65 19.21
C PHE A 789 18.97 4.82 19.51
N TYR A 790 19.15 5.69 18.51
CA TYR A 790 19.77 7.01 18.65
C TYR A 790 18.78 8.08 18.17
N THR A 791 18.95 8.58 16.95
CA THR A 791 18.01 9.40 16.18
C THR A 791 17.32 8.61 15.05
N ASP A 792 17.97 7.54 14.60
CA ASP A 792 17.48 6.50 13.68
C ASP A 792 17.76 5.11 14.30
N GLU A 793 17.13 4.06 13.76
CA GLU A 793 17.43 2.66 14.11
C GLU A 793 18.78 2.25 13.50
N LEU A 794 19.73 1.83 14.34
CA LEU A 794 21.06 1.38 13.93
C LEU A 794 21.27 -0.07 14.38
N HIS A 795 21.72 -0.92 13.47
CA HIS A 795 22.13 -2.29 13.79
C HIS A 795 23.66 -2.38 13.93
N LYS A 796 24.14 -3.21 14.86
CA LYS A 796 25.54 -3.64 14.94
C LYS A 796 25.61 -5.16 14.94
N TYR A 797 26.51 -5.72 14.14
CA TYR A 797 26.61 -7.15 13.93
C TYR A 797 27.94 -7.68 14.44
N PHE A 798 27.95 -8.86 15.05
CA PHE A 798 29.16 -9.49 15.57
C PHE A 798 29.21 -10.97 15.20
N GLU A 799 30.41 -11.46 14.89
CA GLU A 799 30.71 -12.88 14.70
C GLU A 799 31.72 -13.36 15.74
N LYS A 800 31.54 -14.60 16.21
CA LYS A 800 32.48 -15.28 17.09
C LYS A 800 33.46 -16.16 16.31
N LEU A 801 34.71 -15.70 16.21
CA LEU A 801 35.84 -16.41 15.59
C LEU A 801 36.85 -16.81 16.66
N ASP A 802 37.19 -18.11 16.71
CA ASP A 802 38.19 -18.69 17.63
C ASP A 802 38.03 -18.30 19.10
N GLY A 803 36.78 -18.17 19.55
CA GLY A 803 36.45 -17.81 20.93
C GLY A 803 36.44 -16.31 21.22
N SER A 804 36.64 -15.46 20.21
CA SER A 804 36.61 -13.99 20.33
C SER A 804 35.54 -13.38 19.43
N TRP A 805 34.94 -12.27 19.88
CA TRP A 805 33.93 -11.53 19.12
C TRP A 805 34.56 -10.44 18.26
N LYS A 806 34.15 -10.38 17.00
CA LYS A 806 34.56 -9.36 16.03
C LYS A 806 33.30 -8.69 15.46
N GLU A 807 33.30 -7.37 15.43
CA GLU A 807 32.26 -6.60 14.73
C GLU A 807 32.40 -6.78 13.22
N ILE A 808 31.29 -7.04 12.54
CA ILE A 808 31.18 -7.28 11.10
C ILE A 808 30.09 -6.38 10.50
N ASP A 809 30.04 -6.26 9.18
CA ASP A 809 28.97 -5.49 8.51
C ASP A 809 27.72 -6.34 8.22
N GLU A 810 26.64 -5.66 7.78
CA GLU A 810 25.34 -6.30 7.51
C GLU A 810 25.41 -7.32 6.37
N GLU A 811 26.24 -7.09 5.35
CA GLU A 811 26.36 -8.01 4.21
C GLU A 811 27.09 -9.29 4.63
N GLU A 812 28.16 -9.17 5.42
CA GLU A 812 28.90 -10.27 6.02
C GLU A 812 28.02 -11.07 6.99
N TYR A 813 27.23 -10.39 7.85
CA TYR A 813 26.30 -11.04 8.77
C TYR A 813 25.24 -11.88 8.04
N LYS A 814 24.59 -11.31 7.01
CA LYS A 814 23.59 -12.03 6.20
C LYS A 814 24.17 -13.20 5.44
N LEU A 815 25.40 -13.06 4.93
CA LEU A 815 26.09 -14.15 4.25
C LEU A 815 26.34 -15.31 5.23
N LEU A 816 26.87 -15.02 6.43
CA LEU A 816 27.16 -16.02 7.46
C LEU A 816 25.88 -16.68 8.00
N GLN A 817 24.81 -15.92 8.20
CA GLN A 817 23.50 -16.46 8.58
C GLN A 817 22.99 -17.45 7.51
N SER A 818 23.05 -17.09 6.23
CA SER A 818 22.61 -17.97 5.13
C SER A 818 23.46 -19.24 4.95
N LEU A 819 24.70 -19.24 5.44
CA LEU A 819 25.59 -20.41 5.45
C LEU A 819 25.32 -21.33 6.65
N GLN A 820 24.81 -20.80 7.76
CA GLN A 820 24.39 -21.61 8.91
C GLN A 820 23.12 -22.41 8.62
N ASP A 821 22.19 -21.87 7.82
CA ASP A 821 20.96 -22.56 7.41
C ASP A 821 21.16 -23.71 6.40
N LYS A 822 22.37 -23.83 5.81
CA LYS A 822 22.69 -24.81 4.74
C LYS A 822 23.55 -25.99 5.19
N ASP A 823 23.93 -26.04 6.46
CA ASP A 823 24.77 -27.11 7.03
C ASP A 823 23.85 -28.01 7.89
N PRO A 824 23.62 -29.29 7.50
CA PRO A 824 22.56 -30.15 8.05
C PRO A 824 22.72 -30.57 9.51
#